data_AF-A0AA90P0R8-F1
#
_entry.id   AF-A0AA90P0R8-F1
#
_cell.length_a   1.000
_cell.length_b   1.000
_cell.length_c   1.000
_cell.angle_alpha   90.00
_cell.angle_beta   90.00
_cell.angle_gamma   90.00
#
_symmetry.space_group_name_H-M   'P 1'
#
loop_
_entity.id
_entity.type
_entity.pdbx_description
1 polymer ?
#
loop_
_entity_poly.entity_id
_entity_poly.type
_entity_poly.pdbx_seq_one_letter_code
_entity_poly.pdbx_strand_id
1 'polypeptide(L)'
;MKNTLSIMITLAILLSSSSMATLDSILDQFAKLEISYINSNLGDHSSMCSNLDALIANNSSMPEAWLPQSCCDDEVKLKKIIEMIREHDLSDCLSQLEDCGEVVDKLLLLKDHEYYHYILFQTVMGLRSHCSTDEFGVSCHFSDKYAGGSQICGNVIQGKIESLTLGGRNFEERQYFSRKCRDVSIINVEHREEELESEPLQSNYFNLGKTDKTSENSLCASVLLYMSEGNRRSFIGKVYRTGELVTSSNIAAWWLELKEFEYGTMDLKENIVECKQNPGSAELDKSFSRNRCPSEGIYFEVSEFIEVICDVAISLSKWQEKRYLVSSSIHDMGLCIKRNKYNNIIIYYYDPNDTLRHKEIIANAVEDLQYLHYYDFWNPIHLYSYFPGQDKVCCLTSLHTKSLQKDCKVVCTNKPSASLMYLLNKYGHYGHSAAFFDLKAFDKNKKKELIAGERKGGTSALYIACQDGRLEAVSALLTVITNVDLDPDVKKELLAGRRADGTPSLYIACQNEYHKIVTILLAAICSGDINLNNAQKVELLVSKNAGGCSALNQACQNGYSEIVIALLAAICSEDLNLKNAQKVELLAGKDKNGFHALYKACQNGDYEIVTALIDAICSDNLNLNNAKKAELLASKNADGCSALNQACQNGHLDIVIALIAAICSNNLNVRNTKKVALLAGKDKYGFHALYKACQNGYREIVTALIAAICCDDLNLNNVQKVELLAGENKYGFHALNQACQNGHYEIVTALIAVICRDDLNLNNVQKVELLAGGHGCSALNRACQNGHLKIVTALITAICSYDLNLKNDQKVELLAGKDKYGFHALYKARQNGHHEIVTILIAAICSDDLNLNNAQKVELLAGKNKY
;
A
#
# COMPACT_ATOMS: atom_id res chain seq x y z
N MET A 1 24.00 -22.47 2.98
CA MET A 1 24.66 -21.46 3.84
C MET A 1 23.69 -20.76 4.81
N LYS A 2 22.64 -20.04 4.39
CA LYS A 2 21.68 -19.42 5.33
C LYS A 2 20.93 -20.42 6.24
N ASN A 3 20.50 -21.55 5.71
CA ASN A 3 19.86 -22.61 6.51
C ASN A 3 20.85 -23.28 7.48
N THR A 4 22.12 -23.40 7.08
CA THR A 4 23.20 -23.95 7.90
C THR A 4 23.54 -23.03 9.06
N LEU A 5 23.54 -21.70 8.84
CA LEU A 5 23.78 -20.70 9.89
C LEU A 5 22.62 -20.62 10.89
N SER A 6 21.38 -20.73 10.42
CA SER A 6 20.18 -20.80 11.28
C SER A 6 20.20 -22.04 12.19
N ILE A 7 20.53 -23.21 11.62
CA ILE A 7 20.68 -24.45 12.37
C ILE A 7 21.84 -24.36 13.39
N MET A 8 22.97 -23.73 13.04
CA MET A 8 24.09 -23.55 13.96
C MET A 8 23.77 -22.58 15.12
N ILE A 9 22.97 -21.55 14.89
CA ILE A 9 22.52 -20.61 15.94
C ILE A 9 21.50 -21.30 16.86
N THR A 10 20.56 -22.08 16.32
CA THR A 10 19.61 -22.86 17.11
C THR A 10 20.31 -23.96 17.93
N LEU A 11 21.35 -24.59 17.38
CA LEU A 11 22.19 -25.54 18.10
C LEU A 11 23.02 -24.87 19.21
N ALA A 12 23.57 -23.68 18.97
CA ALA A 12 24.30 -22.92 19.99
C ALA A 12 23.42 -22.52 21.19
N ILE A 13 22.12 -22.25 20.95
CA ILE A 13 21.13 -21.94 21.98
C ILE A 13 20.69 -23.20 22.76
N LEU A 14 20.62 -24.36 22.11
CA LEU A 14 20.33 -25.64 22.77
C LEU A 14 21.52 -26.14 23.60
N LEU A 15 22.75 -25.92 23.13
CA LEU A 15 24.00 -26.33 23.78
C LEU A 15 24.31 -25.56 25.07
N SER A 16 23.71 -24.38 25.30
CA SER A 16 23.88 -23.62 26.55
C SER A 16 23.07 -24.15 27.75
N SER A 17 22.35 -25.28 27.59
CA SER A 17 21.34 -25.72 28.57
C SER A 17 21.43 -27.17 29.08
N SER A 18 22.50 -27.94 28.78
CA SER A 18 22.60 -29.36 29.19
C SER A 18 23.99 -29.76 29.71
N SER A 19 24.06 -30.77 30.58
CA SER A 19 25.29 -31.20 31.28
C SER A 19 26.21 -32.06 30.39
N MET A 20 27.53 -32.01 30.66
CA MET A 20 28.59 -32.61 29.81
C MET A 20 28.46 -34.11 29.51
N ALA A 21 27.78 -34.90 30.35
CA ALA A 21 27.67 -36.36 30.16
C ALA A 21 26.72 -36.77 29.02
N THR A 22 25.83 -35.87 28.58
CA THR A 22 24.90 -36.10 27.45
C THR A 22 25.50 -35.74 26.08
N LEU A 23 26.65 -35.06 26.05
CA LEU A 23 27.24 -34.53 24.82
C LEU A 23 27.91 -35.61 23.95
N ASP A 24 28.69 -36.52 24.57
CA ASP A 24 29.45 -37.55 23.85
C ASP A 24 28.55 -38.62 23.21
N SER A 25 27.40 -38.91 23.84
CA SER A 25 26.41 -39.87 23.32
C SER A 25 25.65 -39.33 22.11
N ILE A 26 25.39 -38.01 22.07
CA ILE A 26 24.70 -37.35 20.96
C ILE A 26 25.65 -37.16 19.77
N LEU A 27 26.91 -36.80 20.01
CA LEU A 27 27.93 -36.67 18.96
C LEU A 27 28.23 -38.01 18.26
N ASP A 28 28.28 -39.12 19.01
CA ASP A 28 28.51 -40.46 18.44
C ASP A 28 27.31 -40.98 17.61
N GLN A 29 26.09 -40.55 17.92
CA GLN A 29 24.88 -40.87 17.12
C GLN A 29 24.78 -39.99 15.86
N PHE A 30 25.21 -38.73 15.91
CA PHE A 30 25.20 -37.83 14.75
C PHE A 30 26.26 -38.18 13.71
N ALA A 31 27.47 -38.60 14.12
CA ALA A 31 28.51 -39.07 13.20
C ALA A 31 28.05 -40.30 12.38
N LYS A 32 27.22 -41.16 12.96
CA LYS A 32 26.63 -42.34 12.28
C LYS A 32 25.52 -41.97 11.30
N LEU A 33 24.81 -40.87 11.52
CA LEU A 33 23.74 -40.37 10.64
C LEU A 33 24.29 -39.62 9.42
N GLU A 34 25.36 -38.84 9.58
CA GLU A 34 26.00 -38.10 8.48
C GLU A 34 26.69 -39.04 7.47
N ILE A 35 27.33 -40.11 7.94
CA ILE A 35 27.97 -41.13 7.08
C ILE A 35 26.92 -41.92 6.28
N SER A 36 25.72 -42.13 6.82
CA SER A 36 24.62 -42.81 6.12
C SER A 36 24.00 -41.94 5.02
N TYR A 37 23.85 -40.63 5.29
CA TYR A 37 23.24 -39.68 4.36
C TYR A 37 24.17 -39.28 3.19
N ILE A 38 25.47 -39.25 3.42
CA ILE A 38 26.48 -38.96 2.38
C ILE A 38 26.64 -40.15 1.43
N ASN A 39 26.62 -41.38 1.96
CA ASN A 39 26.75 -42.61 1.14
C ASN A 39 25.51 -42.92 0.28
N SER A 40 24.34 -42.34 0.58
CA SER A 40 23.11 -42.60 -0.18
C SER A 40 22.88 -41.66 -1.37
N ASN A 41 23.61 -40.54 -1.47
CA ASN A 41 23.27 -39.45 -2.42
C ASN A 41 24.38 -39.01 -3.38
N LEU A 42 25.56 -39.62 -3.36
CA LEU A 42 26.64 -39.28 -4.30
C LEU A 42 27.16 -40.54 -4.99
N GLY A 43 26.88 -40.63 -6.28
CA GLY A 43 27.53 -41.57 -7.19
C GLY A 43 29.03 -41.30 -7.28
N ASP A 44 29.76 -42.39 -7.41
CA ASP A 44 31.21 -42.59 -7.43
C ASP A 44 32.07 -41.45 -8.04
N HIS A 45 32.75 -40.69 -7.19
CA HIS A 45 33.92 -39.86 -7.57
C HIS A 45 34.99 -39.91 -6.47
N SER A 46 35.83 -40.95 -6.54
CA SER A 46 36.91 -41.28 -5.61
C SER A 46 38.15 -40.35 -5.65
N SER A 47 38.02 -39.09 -6.08
CA SER A 47 39.18 -38.17 -6.23
C SER A 47 39.15 -36.90 -5.37
N MET A 48 38.14 -36.69 -4.50
CA MET A 48 38.11 -35.52 -3.61
C MET A 48 38.40 -35.82 -2.13
N CYS A 49 38.33 -37.09 -1.69
CA CYS A 49 38.54 -37.43 -0.28
C CYS A 49 40.00 -37.38 0.18
N SER A 50 40.97 -37.41 -0.74
CA SER A 50 42.40 -37.40 -0.39
C SER A 50 42.96 -36.02 -0.01
N ASN A 51 42.19 -34.93 -0.20
CA ASN A 51 42.66 -33.57 0.12
C ASN A 51 42.10 -33.01 1.45
N LEU A 52 41.13 -33.69 2.08
CA LEU A 52 40.52 -33.22 3.32
C LEU A 52 41.30 -33.72 4.56
N ASP A 53 41.80 -34.96 4.53
CA ASP A 53 42.62 -35.53 5.60
C ASP A 53 43.99 -34.84 5.73
N ALA A 54 44.49 -34.23 4.65
CA ALA A 54 45.72 -33.43 4.65
C ALA A 54 45.53 -32.03 5.28
N LEU A 55 44.28 -31.52 5.33
CA LEU A 55 43.98 -30.18 5.83
C LEU A 55 43.70 -30.17 7.34
N ILE A 56 43.24 -31.29 7.90
CA ILE A 56 42.91 -31.44 9.33
C ILE A 56 44.16 -31.73 10.18
N ALA A 57 45.23 -32.26 9.58
CA ALA A 57 46.47 -32.60 10.29
C ALA A 57 47.40 -31.41 10.61
N ASN A 58 47.13 -30.21 10.09
CA ASN A 58 47.97 -29.03 10.29
C ASN A 58 47.12 -27.82 10.70
N ASN A 59 46.79 -27.69 11.99
CA ASN A 59 46.69 -26.39 12.68
C ASN A 59 46.36 -26.58 14.17
N SER A 60 47.40 -26.81 14.96
CA SER A 60 47.39 -26.72 16.41
C SER A 60 48.47 -25.75 16.87
N SER A 61 48.21 -24.43 16.80
CA SER A 61 48.87 -23.36 17.60
C SER A 61 48.45 -21.95 17.14
N MET A 62 48.00 -21.10 18.08
CA MET A 62 47.80 -19.62 17.99
C MET A 62 49.03 -18.86 17.42
N PRO A 63 48.99 -17.55 16.99
CA PRO A 63 48.21 -16.41 17.50
C PRO A 63 47.74 -15.33 16.47
N GLU A 64 47.16 -14.24 16.98
CA GLU A 64 46.71 -13.01 16.28
C GLU A 64 47.70 -12.42 15.26
N ALA A 65 47.11 -11.72 14.28
CA ALA A 65 47.71 -11.05 13.10
C ALA A 65 47.88 -11.97 11.88
N TRP A 66 46.91 -11.88 10.96
CA TRP A 66 47.02 -11.89 9.49
C TRP A 66 45.66 -12.28 8.89
N LEU A 67 44.83 -11.29 8.56
CA LEU A 67 43.71 -11.46 7.62
C LEU A 67 44.24 -11.13 6.22
N PRO A 68 44.05 -12.01 5.20
CA PRO A 68 44.52 -11.74 3.84
C PRO A 68 43.76 -10.57 3.20
N GLN A 69 44.52 -9.55 2.80
CA GLN A 69 44.11 -8.50 1.87
C GLN A 69 43.85 -9.11 0.48
N SER A 70 42.59 -9.39 0.12
CA SER A 70 42.15 -9.35 -1.30
C SER A 70 40.62 -9.44 -1.54
N CYS A 71 39.76 -9.35 -0.51
CA CYS A 71 38.29 -9.34 -0.72
C CYS A 71 37.57 -8.12 -0.14
N CYS A 72 38.28 -7.11 0.36
CA CYS A 72 37.66 -5.94 1.01
C CYS A 72 37.60 -4.66 0.16
N ASP A 73 38.12 -4.65 -1.07
CA ASP A 73 38.06 -3.45 -1.93
C ASP A 73 36.79 -3.38 -2.77
N ASP A 74 36.23 -4.51 -3.20
CA ASP A 74 35.04 -4.52 -4.07
C ASP A 74 33.75 -4.23 -3.28
N GLU A 75 33.65 -4.67 -2.03
CA GLU A 75 32.47 -4.42 -1.19
C GLU A 75 32.41 -2.96 -0.69
N VAL A 76 33.58 -2.35 -0.43
CA VAL A 76 33.69 -0.92 -0.09
C VAL A 76 33.45 -0.04 -1.31
N LYS A 77 33.91 -0.44 -2.51
CA LYS A 77 33.58 0.24 -3.78
C LYS A 77 32.10 0.11 -4.10
N LEU A 78 31.49 -1.05 -3.92
CA LEU A 78 30.06 -1.26 -4.16
C LEU A 78 29.20 -0.45 -3.19
N LYS A 79 29.57 -0.40 -1.90
CA LYS A 79 28.91 0.48 -0.92
C LYS A 79 29.07 1.96 -1.25
N LYS A 80 30.26 2.40 -1.67
CA LYS A 80 30.47 3.78 -2.15
C LYS A 80 29.68 4.12 -3.40
N ILE A 81 29.57 3.20 -4.35
CA ILE A 81 28.76 3.38 -5.57
C ILE A 81 27.27 3.43 -5.22
N ILE A 82 26.80 2.58 -4.30
CA ILE A 82 25.42 2.60 -3.80
C ILE A 82 25.12 3.87 -2.98
N GLU A 83 26.08 4.38 -2.22
CA GLU A 83 25.96 5.67 -1.51
C GLU A 83 26.00 6.86 -2.48
N MET A 84 26.87 6.84 -3.50
CA MET A 84 26.92 7.88 -4.55
C MET A 84 25.63 7.91 -5.39
N ILE A 85 25.04 6.75 -5.70
CA ILE A 85 23.75 6.64 -6.40
C ILE A 85 22.58 7.11 -5.52
N ARG A 86 22.70 7.01 -4.19
CA ARG A 86 21.68 7.50 -3.25
C ARG A 86 21.73 9.02 -3.04
N GLU A 87 22.87 9.66 -3.26
CA GLU A 87 23.07 11.08 -2.92
C GLU A 87 23.14 12.04 -4.12
N HIS A 88 23.29 11.56 -5.37
CA HIS A 88 23.41 12.43 -6.56
C HIS A 88 22.44 12.12 -7.71
N ASP A 89 22.15 13.18 -8.50
CA ASP A 89 21.27 13.18 -9.67
C ASP A 89 21.85 12.27 -10.78
N LEU A 90 21.00 11.43 -11.38
CA LEU A 90 21.43 10.36 -12.30
C LEU A 90 22.09 10.88 -13.60
N SER A 91 21.94 12.17 -13.94
CA SER A 91 22.55 12.73 -15.16
C SER A 91 24.05 12.98 -15.04
N ASP A 92 24.60 13.18 -13.85
CA ASP A 92 26.04 13.41 -13.66
C ASP A 92 26.84 12.10 -13.71
N CYS A 93 26.24 10.98 -13.25
CA CYS A 93 26.88 9.66 -13.26
C CYS A 93 27.06 9.06 -14.66
N LEU A 94 26.23 9.44 -15.63
CA LEU A 94 26.30 8.92 -17.00
C LEU A 94 27.52 9.42 -17.79
N SER A 95 28.18 10.50 -17.34
CA SER A 95 29.40 11.02 -17.96
C SER A 95 30.69 10.28 -17.54
N GLN A 96 30.61 9.40 -16.53
CA GLN A 96 31.78 8.70 -15.95
C GLN A 96 31.82 7.18 -16.25
N LEU A 97 30.86 6.67 -17.04
CA LEU A 97 30.67 5.23 -17.30
C LEU A 97 30.98 4.84 -18.76
N GLU A 98 31.99 5.43 -19.39
CA GLU A 98 32.37 5.10 -20.78
C GLU A 98 33.23 3.83 -20.93
N ASP A 99 33.70 3.19 -19.86
CA ASP A 99 34.48 1.95 -19.95
C ASP A 99 34.03 0.96 -18.88
N CYS A 100 33.33 -0.11 -19.27
CA CYS A 100 33.31 -1.41 -18.57
C CYS A 100 32.42 -2.46 -19.27
N GLY A 101 32.99 -3.18 -20.25
CA GLY A 101 32.41 -4.44 -20.75
C GLY A 101 32.30 -5.55 -19.68
N GLU A 102 32.97 -5.41 -18.53
CA GLU A 102 32.97 -6.40 -17.44
C GLU A 102 31.72 -6.39 -16.53
N VAL A 103 30.88 -5.34 -16.57
CA VAL A 103 29.70 -5.25 -15.68
C VAL A 103 28.56 -6.13 -16.19
N VAL A 104 28.45 -6.33 -17.51
CA VAL A 104 27.41 -7.16 -18.14
C VAL A 104 27.63 -8.64 -17.84
N ASP A 105 28.88 -9.11 -17.84
CA ASP A 105 29.22 -10.51 -17.55
C ASP A 105 29.05 -10.85 -16.06
N LYS A 106 29.24 -9.89 -15.15
CA LYS A 106 28.99 -10.09 -13.71
C LYS A 106 27.50 -10.05 -13.34
N LEU A 107 26.65 -9.39 -14.13
CA LEU A 107 25.19 -9.42 -13.94
C LEU A 107 24.58 -10.78 -14.31
N LEU A 108 25.17 -11.53 -15.25
CA LEU A 108 24.70 -12.87 -15.64
C LEU A 108 24.83 -13.95 -14.54
N LEU A 109 25.60 -13.70 -13.48
CA LEU A 109 25.77 -14.60 -12.33
C LEU A 109 24.66 -14.50 -11.27
N LEU A 110 23.70 -13.56 -11.40
CA LEU A 110 22.63 -13.31 -10.42
C LEU A 110 21.26 -13.92 -10.79
N LYS A 111 21.25 -15.03 -11.55
CA LYS A 111 20.03 -15.65 -12.11
C LYS A 111 18.95 -16.09 -11.10
N ASP A 112 19.26 -16.18 -9.81
CA ASP A 112 18.36 -16.72 -8.77
C ASP A 112 17.83 -15.67 -7.76
N HIS A 113 17.82 -14.37 -8.11
CA HIS A 113 17.27 -13.32 -7.23
C HIS A 113 16.04 -12.61 -7.83
N GLU A 114 15.00 -12.41 -7.01
CA GLU A 114 13.70 -11.80 -7.35
C GLU A 114 13.74 -10.39 -7.98
N TYR A 115 14.91 -9.73 -8.01
CA TYR A 115 15.10 -8.39 -8.56
C TYR A 115 15.71 -8.38 -9.98
N TYR A 116 16.07 -9.54 -10.54
CA TYR A 116 16.74 -9.64 -11.84
C TYR A 116 15.89 -9.10 -13.00
N HIS A 117 14.58 -9.35 -12.98
CA HIS A 117 13.66 -8.84 -14.00
C HIS A 117 13.46 -7.32 -13.94
N TYR A 118 13.56 -6.71 -12.75
CA TYR A 118 13.39 -5.27 -12.57
C TYR A 118 14.60 -4.49 -13.08
N ILE A 119 15.81 -5.00 -12.83
CA ILE A 119 17.06 -4.38 -13.28
C ILE A 119 17.20 -4.52 -14.80
N LEU A 120 16.92 -5.70 -15.37
CA LEU A 120 16.99 -5.91 -16.82
C LEU A 120 15.97 -5.04 -17.58
N PHE A 121 14.78 -4.81 -17.02
CA PHE A 121 13.75 -3.97 -17.62
C PHE A 121 14.13 -2.49 -17.64
N GLN A 122 14.82 -2.00 -16.61
CA GLN A 122 15.33 -0.62 -16.54
C GLN A 122 16.55 -0.41 -17.45
N THR A 123 17.48 -1.37 -17.52
CA THR A 123 18.67 -1.28 -18.38
C THR A 123 18.33 -1.36 -19.87
N VAL A 124 17.33 -2.17 -20.27
CA VAL A 124 16.88 -2.27 -21.67
C VAL A 124 16.06 -1.04 -22.10
N MET A 125 15.36 -0.38 -21.18
CA MET A 125 14.62 0.86 -21.47
C MET A 125 15.52 2.11 -21.48
N GLY A 126 16.69 2.06 -20.83
CA GLY A 126 17.69 3.13 -20.83
C GLY A 126 18.58 3.20 -22.09
N LEU A 127 18.57 2.18 -22.95
CA LEU A 127 19.42 2.12 -24.16
C LEU A 127 18.69 2.46 -25.48
N ARG A 128 17.48 3.05 -25.42
CA ARG A 128 16.80 3.60 -26.61
C ARG A 128 16.74 5.13 -26.60
N SER A 129 17.89 5.75 -26.77
CA SER A 129 18.01 6.94 -27.62
C SER A 129 19.47 7.02 -28.04
N HIS A 130 19.72 6.82 -29.33
CA HIS A 130 20.95 6.99 -30.12
C HIS A 130 21.06 5.82 -31.11
N CYS A 131 20.37 5.93 -32.24
CA CYS A 131 20.99 5.73 -33.55
C CYS A 131 20.00 6.07 -34.66
N SER A 132 20.59 6.75 -35.64
CA SER A 132 20.05 7.28 -36.87
C SER A 132 19.56 6.21 -37.85
N THR A 133 18.79 6.69 -38.82
CA THR A 133 18.48 6.10 -40.12
C THR A 133 19.59 5.18 -40.68
N ASP A 134 19.22 3.96 -41.10
CA ASP A 134 19.38 3.48 -42.48
C ASP A 134 18.90 2.02 -42.66
N GLU A 135 18.70 1.67 -43.92
CA GLU A 135 18.01 0.52 -44.51
C GLU A 135 18.54 -0.87 -44.13
N PHE A 136 17.62 -1.84 -44.15
CA PHE A 136 17.68 -3.21 -44.70
C PHE A 136 16.95 -4.22 -43.82
N GLY A 137 15.93 -4.86 -44.41
CA GLY A 137 15.18 -5.93 -43.76
C GLY A 137 15.97 -7.24 -43.65
N VAL A 138 15.51 -8.11 -42.75
CA VAL A 138 15.29 -9.55 -42.96
C VAL A 138 14.59 -10.12 -41.71
N SER A 139 13.64 -11.01 -41.99
CA SER A 139 12.73 -11.75 -41.12
C SER A 139 13.38 -12.71 -40.12
N CYS A 140 12.76 -12.92 -38.96
CA CYS A 140 12.85 -14.17 -38.21
C CYS A 140 11.48 -14.61 -37.68
N HIS A 141 11.09 -15.82 -38.09
CA HIS A 141 9.93 -16.60 -37.66
C HIS A 141 9.91 -16.88 -36.15
N PHE A 142 8.76 -16.74 -35.50
CA PHE A 142 8.44 -17.42 -34.25
C PHE A 142 7.46 -18.56 -34.55
N SER A 143 7.90 -19.79 -34.29
CA SER A 143 7.06 -20.98 -34.25
C SER A 143 6.76 -21.35 -32.80
N ASP A 144 5.47 -21.51 -32.51
CA ASP A 144 4.91 -21.99 -31.25
C ASP A 144 5.48 -23.34 -30.80
N LYS A 145 5.73 -23.48 -29.49
CA LYS A 145 5.35 -24.66 -28.69
C LYS A 145 5.66 -24.47 -27.19
N TYR A 146 4.70 -24.94 -26.38
CA TYR A 146 4.66 -25.09 -24.93
C TYR A 146 4.02 -23.97 -24.10
N ALA A 147 2.69 -24.07 -24.07
CA ALA A 147 1.80 -23.56 -23.05
C ALA A 147 1.68 -24.54 -21.86
N GLY A 148 1.43 -23.97 -20.66
CA GLY A 148 0.82 -24.59 -19.47
C GLY A 148 1.71 -24.57 -18.22
N GLY A 149 1.40 -23.89 -17.11
CA GLY A 149 0.28 -23.00 -16.76
C GLY A 149 0.27 -22.63 -15.26
N SER A 150 -0.26 -21.44 -14.92
CA SER A 150 -1.03 -21.09 -13.69
C SER A 150 -1.70 -19.73 -13.97
N GLN A 151 -3.03 -19.63 -14.18
CA GLN A 151 -4.09 -19.37 -13.18
C GLN A 151 -3.60 -18.50 -12.01
N ILE A 152 -4.07 -17.26 -11.85
CA ILE A 152 -5.36 -16.93 -11.20
C ILE A 152 -5.92 -15.56 -11.65
N CYS A 153 -7.24 -15.55 -11.91
CA CYS A 153 -8.25 -14.46 -11.88
C CYS A 153 -8.21 -13.29 -12.89
N GLY A 154 -8.95 -13.47 -14.00
CA GLY A 154 -9.65 -12.40 -14.70
C GLY A 154 -11.03 -12.89 -15.16
N ASN A 155 -12.08 -12.20 -14.72
CA ASN A 155 -13.45 -12.35 -15.22
C ASN A 155 -13.94 -10.98 -15.69
N VAL A 156 -13.85 -10.68 -17.00
CA VAL A 156 -14.76 -9.76 -17.71
C VAL A 156 -14.84 -10.16 -19.20
N ILE A 157 -15.95 -10.82 -19.53
CA ILE A 157 -16.80 -10.66 -20.73
C ILE A 157 -16.16 -10.88 -22.11
N GLN A 158 -16.48 -12.06 -22.63
CA GLN A 158 -16.61 -12.42 -24.04
C GLN A 158 -17.89 -11.80 -24.61
N GLY A 159 -17.80 -11.18 -25.79
CA GLY A 159 -18.95 -10.72 -26.57
C GLY A 159 -18.64 -10.80 -28.07
N LYS A 160 -19.08 -11.90 -28.69
CA LYS A 160 -19.11 -12.11 -30.15
C LYS A 160 -20.04 -11.10 -30.83
N ILE A 161 -19.64 -10.67 -32.02
CA ILE A 161 -20.51 -10.06 -33.04
C ILE A 161 -21.27 -11.17 -33.75
N GLU A 162 -22.60 -11.12 -33.80
CA GLU A 162 -23.43 -11.67 -34.88
C GLU A 162 -24.87 -11.10 -34.86
N SER A 163 -25.18 -10.35 -35.92
CA SER A 163 -26.45 -10.04 -36.63
C SER A 163 -27.87 -10.19 -36.03
N LEU A 164 -28.72 -9.20 -36.38
CA LEU A 164 -30.20 -9.21 -36.60
C LEU A 164 -31.07 -9.35 -35.33
N THR A 165 -32.09 -8.56 -35.01
CA THR A 165 -33.20 -7.99 -35.82
C THR A 165 -33.95 -6.90 -35.02
N LEU A 166 -34.67 -6.03 -35.72
CA LEU A 166 -35.55 -4.94 -35.24
C LEU A 166 -36.54 -5.30 -34.11
N GLY A 167 -36.80 -4.35 -33.21
CA GLY A 167 -37.93 -4.37 -32.26
C GLY A 167 -37.91 -3.14 -31.34
N GLY A 168 -38.87 -2.24 -31.50
CA GLY A 168 -38.83 -0.88 -30.94
C GLY A 168 -39.27 -0.69 -29.49
N ARG A 169 -39.07 0.57 -29.05
CA ARG A 169 -39.80 1.39 -28.06
C ARG A 169 -38.94 1.95 -26.92
N ASN A 170 -38.88 3.29 -26.94
CA ASN A 170 -38.97 4.27 -25.84
C ASN A 170 -38.02 4.16 -24.64
N PHE A 171 -37.10 5.13 -24.57
CA PHE A 171 -36.46 5.57 -23.33
C PHE A 171 -36.97 6.98 -22.96
N GLU A 172 -37.78 7.04 -21.91
CA GLU A 172 -38.06 8.25 -21.14
C GLU A 172 -37.21 8.25 -19.85
N GLU A 173 -36.96 9.46 -19.34
CA GLU A 173 -36.49 9.80 -17.98
C GLU A 173 -34.99 9.68 -17.63
N ARG A 174 -34.23 10.68 -18.09
CA ARG A 174 -33.26 11.40 -17.23
C ARG A 174 -33.75 12.83 -17.01
N GLN A 175 -34.28 13.13 -15.83
CA GLN A 175 -34.37 14.49 -15.30
C GLN A 175 -34.13 14.44 -13.79
N TYR A 176 -33.11 15.13 -13.30
CA TYR A 176 -33.26 16.19 -12.29
C TYR A 176 -31.90 16.89 -12.07
N PHE A 177 -31.95 18.23 -12.02
CA PHE A 177 -30.86 19.22 -11.92
C PHE A 177 -30.36 19.88 -13.22
N SER A 178 -31.28 20.57 -13.89
CA SER A 178 -31.00 21.83 -14.61
C SER A 178 -32.33 22.54 -14.85
N ARG A 179 -32.62 23.60 -14.07
CA ARG A 179 -33.54 24.72 -14.40
C ARG A 179 -33.69 25.65 -13.20
N LYS A 180 -33.01 26.79 -13.24
CA LYS A 180 -33.56 28.13 -12.93
C LYS A 180 -32.49 29.19 -13.21
N CYS A 181 -32.46 29.66 -14.45
CA CYS A 181 -32.09 31.01 -14.87
C CYS A 181 -32.54 31.17 -16.33
N ARG A 182 -33.86 31.32 -16.52
CA ARG A 182 -34.46 32.03 -17.64
C ARG A 182 -35.44 33.02 -17.04
N ASP A 183 -35.32 34.26 -17.50
CA ASP A 183 -36.24 35.40 -17.43
C ASP A 183 -35.56 36.67 -16.90
N VAL A 184 -34.74 37.28 -17.75
CA VAL A 184 -34.78 38.73 -17.92
C VAL A 184 -34.81 39.03 -19.43
N SER A 185 -35.98 39.51 -19.81
CA SER A 185 -36.45 40.13 -21.05
C SER A 185 -35.40 40.85 -21.91
N ILE A 186 -35.39 40.42 -23.17
CA ILE A 186 -34.97 41.17 -24.35
C ILE A 186 -35.87 42.40 -24.49
N ILE A 187 -35.29 43.61 -24.48
CA ILE A 187 -35.92 44.80 -25.04
C ILE A 187 -35.24 45.04 -26.39
N ASN A 188 -35.99 44.75 -27.44
CA ASN A 188 -35.70 45.20 -28.81
C ASN A 188 -35.85 46.72 -28.87
N VAL A 189 -34.84 47.40 -29.43
CA VAL A 189 -35.06 48.63 -30.20
C VAL A 189 -34.39 48.42 -31.55
N GLU A 190 -35.20 48.67 -32.57
CA GLU A 190 -35.09 48.34 -33.98
C GLU A 190 -33.97 49.10 -34.70
N HIS A 191 -33.35 48.51 -35.73
CA HIS A 191 -33.67 48.90 -37.11
C HIS A 191 -33.06 47.96 -38.16
N ARG A 192 -33.80 47.95 -39.27
CA ARG A 192 -33.79 47.11 -40.47
C ARG A 192 -32.43 46.98 -41.16
N GLU A 193 -32.24 45.79 -41.73
CA GLU A 193 -31.34 45.53 -42.86
C GLU A 193 -31.72 46.43 -44.04
N GLU A 194 -30.74 47.16 -44.60
CA GLU A 194 -30.76 47.65 -45.97
C GLU A 194 -29.31 47.66 -46.50
N GLU A 195 -29.20 47.29 -47.77
CA GLU A 195 -28.03 46.84 -48.51
C GLU A 195 -26.90 47.88 -48.60
N LEU A 196 -25.65 47.42 -48.50
CA LEU A 196 -24.52 48.03 -49.20
C LEU A 196 -23.71 46.92 -49.86
N GLU A 197 -23.91 46.81 -51.17
CA GLU A 197 -23.06 46.08 -52.09
C GLU A 197 -21.58 46.42 -51.81
N SER A 198 -20.74 45.41 -51.60
CA SER A 198 -19.30 45.57 -51.82
C SER A 198 -18.89 44.69 -53.00
N GLU A 199 -18.66 45.38 -54.11
CA GLU A 199 -17.96 44.89 -55.30
C GLU A 199 -16.61 44.24 -54.93
N PRO A 200 -16.10 43.31 -55.76
CA PRO A 200 -14.90 42.57 -55.46
C PRO A 200 -13.67 43.48 -55.59
N LEU A 201 -13.00 43.79 -54.47
CA LEU A 201 -11.67 44.37 -54.54
C LEU A 201 -10.68 43.27 -54.96
N GLN A 202 -10.46 43.26 -56.27
CA GLN A 202 -9.37 42.59 -56.96
C GLN A 202 -8.03 42.83 -56.27
N SER A 203 -7.20 41.80 -56.36
CA SER A 203 -5.76 41.78 -56.11
C SER A 203 -5.09 43.13 -56.31
N ASN A 204 -4.62 43.74 -55.23
CA ASN A 204 -3.50 44.65 -55.28
C ASN A 204 -2.45 44.16 -54.30
N TYR A 205 -1.41 43.55 -54.88
CA TYR A 205 -0.12 43.30 -54.25
C TYR A 205 0.38 44.60 -53.61
N PHE A 206 0.46 44.65 -52.28
CA PHE A 206 1.31 45.65 -51.64
C PHE A 206 2.76 45.13 -51.67
N ASN A 207 3.56 45.76 -52.53
CA ASN A 207 5.01 45.65 -52.53
C ASN A 207 5.56 46.16 -51.18
N LEU A 208 6.20 45.30 -50.39
CA LEU A 208 7.08 45.70 -49.29
C LEU A 208 8.54 45.42 -49.69
N GLY A 209 9.00 46.19 -50.66
CA GLY A 209 10.42 46.33 -50.99
C GLY A 209 10.90 47.72 -50.56
N LYS A 210 11.88 47.74 -49.66
CA LYS A 210 12.70 48.89 -49.22
C LYS A 210 11.92 50.11 -48.71
N THR A 211 11.73 50.19 -47.40
CA THR A 211 11.71 51.50 -46.74
C THR A 211 13.14 51.96 -46.49
N ASP A 212 13.41 53.17 -47.00
CA ASP A 212 14.56 53.98 -46.68
C ASP A 212 14.77 54.09 -45.16
N LYS A 213 16.04 54.23 -44.79
CA LYS A 213 16.54 54.50 -43.44
C LYS A 213 16.07 55.86 -42.90
N THR A 214 14.77 56.11 -42.73
CA THR A 214 14.25 57.29 -42.01
C THR A 214 12.79 57.11 -41.56
N SER A 215 12.47 56.09 -40.76
CA SER A 215 11.32 56.12 -39.82
C SER A 215 11.36 54.90 -38.90
N GLU A 216 12.22 54.94 -37.89
CA GLU A 216 12.46 53.86 -36.93
C GLU A 216 11.31 53.58 -35.92
N ASN A 217 10.07 54.07 -36.10
CA ASN A 217 9.18 54.20 -34.94
C ASN A 217 7.68 53.83 -35.07
N SER A 218 7.20 53.04 -36.04
CA SER A 218 5.72 52.84 -36.12
C SER A 218 5.13 51.45 -36.36
N LEU A 219 5.87 50.35 -36.36
CA LEU A 219 5.26 49.03 -36.69
C LEU A 219 5.62 47.84 -35.77
N CYS A 220 6.36 48.02 -34.68
CA CYS A 220 6.57 46.95 -33.73
C CYS A 220 5.43 46.90 -32.72
N ALA A 221 4.48 45.98 -32.91
CA ALA A 221 3.61 45.54 -31.83
C ALA A 221 4.48 45.13 -30.65
N SER A 222 4.37 45.84 -29.52
CA SER A 222 5.16 45.57 -28.31
C SER A 222 4.75 44.27 -27.64
N VAL A 223 3.47 43.90 -27.75
CA VAL A 223 2.90 42.67 -27.20
C VAL A 223 1.83 42.13 -28.15
N LEU A 224 1.96 40.86 -28.55
CA LEU A 224 0.96 40.12 -29.33
C LEU A 224 0.38 38.98 -28.48
N LEU A 225 -0.93 39.02 -28.20
CA LEU A 225 -1.67 37.91 -27.59
C LEU A 225 -2.27 37.03 -28.68
N TYR A 226 -1.99 35.73 -28.64
CA TYR A 226 -2.56 34.73 -29.55
C TYR A 226 -3.50 33.78 -28.80
N MET A 227 -4.66 33.52 -29.41
CA MET A 227 -5.60 32.47 -29.01
C MET A 227 -5.88 31.52 -30.17
N SER A 228 -5.80 30.20 -29.91
CA SER A 228 -6.19 29.14 -30.85
C SER A 228 -7.36 28.33 -30.29
N GLU A 229 -8.38 28.03 -31.11
CA GLU A 229 -9.52 27.17 -30.75
C GLU A 229 -9.46 25.80 -31.45
N GLY A 230 -8.91 24.79 -30.76
CA GLY A 230 -8.88 23.40 -31.24
C GLY A 230 -8.10 23.19 -32.56
N ASN A 231 -8.62 22.34 -33.46
CA ASN A 231 -7.99 22.04 -34.76
C ASN A 231 -8.25 23.14 -35.82
N ARG A 232 -9.11 24.13 -35.54
CA ARG A 232 -9.33 25.29 -36.42
C ARG A 232 -8.47 26.43 -35.89
N ARG A 233 -7.38 26.72 -36.61
CA ARG A 233 -6.48 27.84 -36.26
C ARG A 233 -7.12 29.17 -36.67
N SER A 234 -8.16 29.60 -35.97
CA SER A 234 -8.65 30.99 -36.04
C SER A 234 -7.81 31.85 -35.11
N PHE A 235 -6.95 32.69 -35.69
CA PHE A 235 -6.04 33.57 -34.96
C PHE A 235 -6.72 34.91 -34.70
N ILE A 236 -6.89 35.25 -33.42
CA ILE A 236 -7.28 36.60 -32.99
C ILE A 236 -6.09 37.15 -32.22
N GLY A 237 -5.45 38.18 -32.79
CA GLY A 237 -4.35 38.92 -32.19
C GLY A 237 -4.85 40.26 -31.67
N LYS A 238 -4.35 40.70 -30.51
CA LYS A 238 -4.52 42.09 -30.05
C LYS A 238 -3.14 42.72 -29.88
N VAL A 239 -2.94 43.88 -30.50
CA VAL A 239 -1.72 44.68 -30.34
C VAL A 239 -1.97 45.75 -29.29
N TYR A 240 -1.22 45.74 -28.18
CA TYR A 240 -1.52 46.60 -27.02
C TYR A 240 -1.30 48.10 -27.25
N ARG A 241 -0.34 48.49 -28.10
CA ARG A 241 -0.10 49.91 -28.39
C ARG A 241 -1.17 50.56 -29.28
N THR A 242 -1.78 49.79 -30.18
CA THR A 242 -2.78 50.31 -31.15
C THR A 242 -4.21 49.91 -30.80
N GLY A 243 -4.39 48.91 -29.94
CA GLY A 243 -5.70 48.34 -29.60
C GLY A 243 -6.33 47.55 -30.75
N GLU A 244 -5.63 47.40 -31.88
CA GLU A 244 -6.15 46.78 -33.09
C GLU A 244 -6.29 45.27 -32.93
N LEU A 245 -7.44 44.77 -33.38
CA LEU A 245 -7.71 43.35 -33.56
C LEU A 245 -7.15 42.91 -34.91
N VAL A 246 -6.19 41.99 -34.88
CA VAL A 246 -5.60 41.41 -36.09
C VAL A 246 -6.22 40.03 -36.29
N THR A 247 -6.75 39.74 -37.49
CA THR A 247 -7.34 38.44 -37.83
C THR A 247 -6.53 37.73 -38.91
N SER A 248 -6.33 36.42 -38.68
CA SER A 248 -6.02 35.27 -39.55
C SER A 248 -5.14 35.31 -40.82
N SER A 249 -4.75 36.44 -41.43
CA SER A 249 -3.81 36.44 -42.58
C SER A 249 -2.49 37.17 -42.26
N ASN A 250 -2.57 38.34 -41.62
CA ASN A 250 -1.38 39.13 -41.26
C ASN A 250 -0.58 38.52 -40.09
N ILE A 251 -1.25 37.81 -39.17
CA ILE A 251 -0.59 37.13 -38.04
C ILE A 251 0.29 35.99 -38.55
N ALA A 252 -0.17 35.24 -39.57
CA ALA A 252 0.58 34.12 -40.13
C ALA A 252 1.86 34.58 -40.84
N ALA A 253 1.81 35.71 -41.57
CA ALA A 253 2.97 36.30 -42.22
C ALA A 253 3.99 36.86 -41.21
N TRP A 254 3.53 37.57 -40.18
CA TRP A 254 4.39 38.08 -39.10
C TRP A 254 5.01 36.94 -38.26
N TRP A 255 4.27 35.84 -38.09
CA TRP A 255 4.76 34.61 -37.45
C TRP A 255 5.83 33.88 -38.26
N LEU A 256 5.73 33.87 -39.59
CA LEU A 256 6.71 33.27 -40.49
C LEU A 256 8.05 34.03 -40.46
N GLU A 257 8.04 35.34 -40.22
CA GLU A 257 9.27 36.14 -40.09
C GLU A 257 9.99 35.94 -38.74
N LEU A 258 9.26 35.63 -37.67
CA LEU A 258 9.83 35.43 -36.32
C LEU A 258 10.38 34.02 -36.07
N LYS A 259 10.04 33.04 -36.92
CA LYS A 259 10.55 31.67 -36.86
C LYS A 259 11.23 31.31 -38.16
N GLU A 260 12.56 31.35 -38.18
CA GLU A 260 13.33 30.55 -39.14
C GLU A 260 13.05 29.06 -38.88
N PHE A 261 12.13 28.45 -39.63
CA PHE A 261 12.14 27.01 -39.88
C PHE A 261 11.61 26.71 -41.28
N GLU A 262 12.33 25.80 -41.95
CA GLU A 262 11.96 25.13 -43.19
C GLU A 262 10.55 24.56 -43.13
N TYR A 263 9.90 24.46 -44.29
CA TYR A 263 8.56 23.90 -44.50
C TYR A 263 8.38 22.54 -43.78
N GLY A 264 7.92 22.58 -42.54
CA GLY A 264 7.59 21.44 -41.71
C GLY A 264 6.38 21.79 -40.85
N THR A 265 5.38 20.93 -40.84
CA THR A 265 4.19 21.07 -40.01
C THR A 265 4.60 21.22 -38.55
N MET A 266 4.43 22.43 -37.99
CA MET A 266 4.59 22.67 -36.56
C MET A 266 3.47 21.91 -35.84
N ASP A 267 3.82 20.74 -35.29
CA ASP A 267 2.93 19.98 -34.43
C ASP A 267 2.92 20.66 -33.06
N LEU A 268 1.99 21.61 -32.89
CA LEU A 268 1.64 22.20 -31.60
C LEU A 268 1.38 21.14 -30.53
N LYS A 269 1.16 19.86 -30.92
CA LYS A 269 1.15 18.78 -29.95
C LYS A 269 2.49 18.62 -29.26
N GLU A 270 3.69 18.59 -29.85
CA GLU A 270 4.88 18.12 -29.10
C GLU A 270 5.34 19.05 -27.96
N ASN A 271 5.44 20.37 -28.17
CA ASN A 271 5.78 21.33 -27.10
C ASN A 271 4.66 21.50 -26.06
N ILE A 272 3.40 21.39 -26.50
CA ILE A 272 2.27 21.34 -25.59
C ILE A 272 2.13 19.94 -25.01
N VAL A 273 2.73 18.87 -25.55
CA VAL A 273 2.66 17.47 -25.08
C VAL A 273 3.62 17.26 -23.94
N GLU A 274 4.80 17.89 -23.95
CA GLU A 274 5.62 18.01 -22.75
C GLU A 274 4.93 18.85 -21.67
N CYS A 275 4.18 19.90 -22.04
CA CYS A 275 3.27 20.58 -21.12
C CYS A 275 1.94 19.82 -20.87
N LYS A 276 1.58 18.78 -21.66
CA LYS A 276 0.42 17.88 -21.43
C LYS A 276 0.84 16.72 -20.54
N GLN A 277 2.13 16.44 -20.43
CA GLN A 277 2.67 15.60 -19.37
C GLN A 277 2.49 16.25 -17.98
N ASN A 278 1.93 17.47 -17.86
CA ASN A 278 1.14 17.82 -16.68
C ASN A 278 0.30 19.12 -16.80
N PRO A 279 -0.98 19.20 -16.34
CA PRO A 279 -1.78 18.18 -15.66
C PRO A 279 -3.21 18.04 -16.24
N GLY A 280 -3.47 16.89 -16.86
CA GLY A 280 -4.81 16.30 -16.90
C GLY A 280 -5.03 15.50 -15.62
N SER A 281 -6.10 15.81 -14.90
CA SER A 281 -6.55 15.15 -13.67
C SER A 281 -6.57 13.61 -13.78
N ALA A 282 -5.53 12.93 -13.30
CA ALA A 282 -5.63 11.64 -12.60
C ALA A 282 -4.26 11.08 -12.15
N GLU A 283 -3.17 11.20 -12.93
CA GLU A 283 -2.04 10.25 -12.73
C GLU A 283 -0.60 10.78 -12.87
N LEU A 284 -0.34 12.09 -13.02
CA LEU A 284 1.03 12.61 -13.06
C LEU A 284 1.41 13.44 -11.83
N ASP A 285 2.20 12.78 -10.97
CA ASP A 285 3.26 13.33 -10.13
C ASP A 285 3.00 13.92 -8.75
N LYS A 286 1.98 13.36 -8.09
CA LYS A 286 2.08 13.21 -6.62
C LYS A 286 3.24 12.26 -6.23
N SER A 287 3.95 11.59 -7.14
CA SER A 287 5.14 10.77 -6.83
C SER A 287 6.45 11.57 -6.79
N PHE A 288 6.78 12.43 -7.77
CA PHE A 288 8.04 13.19 -7.79
C PHE A 288 8.19 14.19 -6.65
N SER A 289 7.08 14.81 -6.26
CA SER A 289 7.08 15.94 -5.34
C SER A 289 6.80 15.53 -3.90
N ARG A 290 6.40 14.28 -3.63
CA ARG A 290 6.28 13.78 -2.26
C ARG A 290 7.64 13.81 -1.60
N ASN A 291 7.71 14.40 -0.40
CA ASN A 291 8.95 14.63 0.33
C ASN A 291 9.97 15.59 -0.35
N ARG A 292 9.65 16.27 -1.47
CA ARG A 292 10.57 17.22 -2.14
C ARG A 292 9.91 18.55 -2.47
N CYS A 293 10.52 19.66 -2.08
CA CYS A 293 9.96 21.00 -2.28
C CYS A 293 10.33 21.53 -3.68
N PRO A 294 9.48 22.34 -4.34
CA PRO A 294 9.88 23.07 -5.54
C PRO A 294 11.13 23.91 -5.29
N SER A 295 12.10 23.86 -6.21
CA SER A 295 13.38 24.55 -6.07
C SER A 295 13.26 26.07 -6.08
N GLU A 296 12.24 26.62 -6.74
CA GLU A 296 11.90 28.04 -6.71
C GLU A 296 10.40 28.18 -6.38
N GLY A 297 10.09 29.09 -5.46
CA GLY A 297 8.72 29.43 -5.06
C GLY A 297 8.57 30.93 -4.92
N ILE A 298 7.73 31.54 -5.75
CA ILE A 298 7.43 32.97 -5.73
C ILE A 298 5.97 33.14 -5.33
N TYR A 299 5.72 33.81 -4.22
CA TYR A 299 4.40 34.05 -3.65
C TYR A 299 4.07 35.54 -3.74
N PHE A 300 2.93 35.87 -4.36
CA PHE A 300 2.53 37.24 -4.68
C PHE A 300 1.00 37.39 -4.69
N GLU A 301 0.50 38.63 -4.67
CA GLU A 301 -0.93 38.90 -4.89
C GLU A 301 -1.25 38.92 -6.39
N VAL A 302 -2.44 38.50 -6.82
CA VAL A 302 -2.83 38.46 -8.24
C VAL A 302 -2.58 39.78 -9.00
N SER A 303 -2.67 40.94 -8.32
CA SER A 303 -2.37 42.25 -8.90
C SER A 303 -0.89 42.42 -9.31
N GLU A 304 0.02 41.71 -8.64
CA GLU A 304 1.48 41.75 -8.87
C GLU A 304 1.91 40.75 -9.95
N PHE A 305 0.99 39.99 -10.54
CA PHE A 305 1.32 38.88 -11.46
C PHE A 305 2.18 39.32 -12.65
N ILE A 306 1.91 40.50 -13.21
CA ILE A 306 2.68 41.03 -14.35
C ILE A 306 4.10 41.43 -13.91
N GLU A 307 4.25 42.03 -12.74
CA GLU A 307 5.56 42.38 -12.17
C GLU A 307 6.41 41.13 -11.96
N VAL A 308 5.81 40.06 -11.41
CA VAL A 308 6.49 38.77 -11.24
C VAL A 308 6.90 38.14 -12.57
N ILE A 309 6.06 38.22 -13.60
CA ILE A 309 6.42 37.76 -14.95
C ILE A 309 7.62 38.56 -15.49
N CYS A 310 7.61 39.88 -15.30
CA CYS A 310 8.73 40.74 -15.71
C CYS A 310 10.03 40.33 -14.99
N ASP A 311 10.00 40.15 -13.68
CA ASP A 311 11.17 39.74 -12.88
C ASP A 311 11.73 38.39 -13.34
N VAL A 312 10.84 37.42 -13.61
CA VAL A 312 11.25 36.13 -14.16
C VAL A 312 11.88 36.31 -15.55
N ALA A 313 11.27 37.12 -16.42
CA ALA A 313 11.79 37.38 -17.77
C ALA A 313 13.15 38.09 -17.76
N ILE A 314 13.37 39.02 -16.81
CA ILE A 314 14.67 39.68 -16.58
C ILE A 314 15.74 38.64 -16.20
N SER A 315 15.37 37.66 -15.38
CA SER A 315 16.30 36.61 -14.94
C SER A 315 16.75 35.64 -16.04
N LEU A 316 16.07 35.65 -17.21
CA LEU A 316 16.37 34.75 -18.32
C LEU A 316 17.44 35.32 -19.26
N SER A 317 18.50 34.53 -19.47
CA SER A 317 19.44 34.74 -20.58
C SER A 317 18.85 34.27 -21.91
N LYS A 318 19.48 34.65 -23.04
CA LYS A 318 19.07 34.14 -24.36
C LYS A 318 19.06 32.61 -24.37
N TRP A 319 18.07 32.03 -25.04
CA TRP A 319 17.83 30.59 -25.16
C TRP A 319 17.41 29.86 -23.88
N GLN A 320 17.21 30.59 -22.77
CA GLN A 320 16.69 29.99 -21.55
C GLN A 320 15.16 30.03 -21.50
N GLU A 321 14.60 29.06 -20.80
CA GLU A 321 13.20 29.03 -20.42
C GLU A 321 13.06 28.63 -18.95
N LYS A 322 11.96 29.05 -18.35
CA LYS A 322 11.51 28.57 -17.05
C LYS A 322 10.05 28.15 -17.13
N ARG A 323 9.76 27.00 -16.55
CA ARG A 323 8.43 26.41 -16.46
C ARG A 323 7.96 26.43 -15.01
N TYR A 324 6.75 26.92 -14.80
CA TYR A 324 6.13 27.07 -13.49
C TYR A 324 4.74 26.46 -13.47
N LEU A 325 4.41 25.89 -12.32
CA LEU A 325 3.03 25.72 -11.91
C LEU A 325 2.55 27.01 -11.25
N VAL A 326 1.49 27.60 -11.82
CA VAL A 326 0.79 28.76 -11.26
C VAL A 326 -0.35 28.25 -10.39
N SER A 327 -0.31 28.55 -9.10
CA SER A 327 -1.18 27.88 -8.14
C SER A 327 -1.91 28.86 -7.24
N SER A 328 -3.20 28.60 -7.07
CA SER A 328 -4.02 29.15 -6.00
C SER A 328 -4.34 28.07 -4.97
N SER A 329 -5.04 28.44 -3.89
CA SER A 329 -5.42 27.47 -2.87
C SER A 329 -6.40 26.39 -3.35
N ILE A 330 -6.99 26.54 -4.55
CA ILE A 330 -7.99 25.61 -5.10
C ILE A 330 -7.82 25.27 -6.59
N HIS A 331 -6.88 25.88 -7.30
CA HIS A 331 -6.67 25.65 -8.74
C HIS A 331 -5.18 25.70 -9.09
N ASP A 332 -4.77 24.89 -10.06
CA ASP A 332 -3.39 24.76 -10.52
C ASP A 332 -3.37 24.92 -12.06
N MET A 333 -2.42 25.72 -12.58
CA MET A 333 -2.32 26.15 -13.99
C MET A 333 -0.84 26.08 -14.46
N GLY A 334 -0.60 26.12 -15.76
CA GLY A 334 0.76 26.05 -16.34
C GLY A 334 1.23 27.38 -16.91
N LEU A 335 2.51 27.71 -16.70
CA LEU A 335 3.18 28.88 -17.26
C LEU A 335 4.59 28.52 -17.74
N CYS A 336 4.95 28.93 -18.95
CA CYS A 336 6.31 28.85 -19.45
C CYS A 336 6.73 30.23 -19.97
N ILE A 337 7.90 30.70 -19.54
CA ILE A 337 8.50 31.97 -19.99
C ILE A 337 9.84 31.63 -20.64
N LYS A 338 10.01 32.05 -21.88
CA LYS A 338 11.18 31.73 -22.73
C LYS A 338 11.76 33.00 -23.31
N ARG A 339 13.08 33.05 -23.45
CA ARG A 339 13.79 34.08 -24.22
C ARG A 339 14.39 33.49 -25.49
N ASN A 340 13.94 33.96 -26.65
CA ASN A 340 14.39 33.41 -27.94
C ASN A 340 15.74 34.01 -28.41
N LYS A 341 16.21 33.60 -29.59
CA LYS A 341 17.46 34.08 -30.20
C LYS A 341 17.49 35.58 -30.48
N TYR A 342 16.33 36.14 -30.79
CA TYR A 342 16.12 37.55 -31.09
C TYR A 342 15.93 38.39 -29.81
N ASN A 343 16.11 37.79 -28.63
CA ASN A 343 15.90 38.39 -27.32
C ASN A 343 14.43 38.66 -26.95
N ASN A 344 13.48 38.24 -27.80
CA ASN A 344 12.06 38.36 -27.54
C ASN A 344 11.65 37.41 -26.41
N ILE A 345 10.64 37.83 -25.65
CA ILE A 345 10.06 37.08 -24.56
C ILE A 345 8.81 36.39 -25.09
N ILE A 346 8.73 35.07 -24.88
CA ILE A 346 7.60 34.24 -25.27
C ILE A 346 7.02 33.64 -24.01
N ILE A 347 5.73 33.86 -23.77
CA ILE A 347 5.00 33.37 -22.62
C ILE A 347 3.92 32.42 -23.09
N TYR A 348 3.93 31.19 -22.60
CA TYR A 348 2.86 30.22 -22.78
C TYR A 348 2.08 30.10 -21.48
N TYR A 349 0.77 30.21 -21.55
CA TYR A 349 -0.12 30.05 -20.40
C TYR A 349 -1.20 29.00 -20.70
N TYR A 350 -1.42 28.12 -19.73
CA TYR A 350 -2.37 27.01 -19.83
C TYR A 350 -3.26 26.94 -18.59
N ASP A 351 -4.57 26.88 -18.82
CA ASP A 351 -5.58 26.67 -17.78
C ASP A 351 -6.32 25.34 -18.06
N PRO A 352 -6.27 24.35 -17.15
CA PRO A 352 -6.95 23.07 -17.37
C PRO A 352 -8.48 23.17 -17.40
N ASN A 353 -9.08 24.29 -16.98
CA ASN A 353 -10.52 24.52 -17.16
C ASN A 353 -10.86 25.27 -18.46
N ASP A 354 -9.86 25.76 -19.20
CA ASP A 354 -10.01 26.39 -20.53
C ASP A 354 -9.09 25.70 -21.54
N THR A 355 -9.31 24.40 -21.74
CA THR A 355 -8.49 23.56 -22.63
C THR A 355 -8.67 23.86 -24.11
N LEU A 356 -9.71 24.62 -24.46
CA LEU A 356 -9.99 24.99 -25.85
C LEU A 356 -9.15 26.17 -26.30
N ARG A 357 -8.66 27.01 -25.36
CA ARG A 357 -7.94 28.25 -25.68
C ARG A 357 -6.51 28.18 -25.17
N HIS A 358 -5.57 28.12 -26.10
CA HIS A 358 -4.15 28.27 -25.80
C HIS A 358 -3.76 29.74 -25.87
N LYS A 359 -3.08 30.24 -24.84
CA LYS A 359 -2.60 31.62 -24.79
C LYS A 359 -1.10 31.66 -24.96
N GLU A 360 -0.66 32.35 -26.01
CA GLU A 360 0.74 32.66 -26.25
C GLU A 360 0.90 34.18 -26.34
N ILE A 361 1.87 34.72 -25.63
CA ILE A 361 2.18 36.14 -25.62
C ILE A 361 3.61 36.32 -26.10
N ILE A 362 3.83 37.19 -27.07
CA ILE A 362 5.14 37.53 -27.60
C ILE A 362 5.39 39.02 -27.33
N ALA A 363 6.50 39.32 -26.65
CA ALA A 363 6.95 40.68 -26.38
C ALA A 363 8.39 40.89 -26.87
N ASN A 364 8.70 42.07 -27.41
CA ASN A 364 10.05 42.33 -27.96
C ASN A 364 11.06 42.61 -26.84
N ALA A 365 10.63 43.29 -25.78
CA ALA A 365 11.44 43.59 -24.61
C ALA A 365 10.65 43.37 -23.30
N VAL A 366 11.34 43.37 -22.16
CA VAL A 366 10.68 43.19 -20.84
C VAL A 366 9.76 44.36 -20.56
N GLU A 367 10.17 45.57 -20.94
CA GLU A 367 9.43 46.82 -20.76
C GLU A 367 8.09 46.79 -21.49
N ASP A 368 7.94 45.95 -22.52
CA ASP A 368 6.67 45.79 -23.22
C ASP A 368 5.64 45.00 -22.40
N LEU A 369 6.07 44.11 -21.51
CA LEU A 369 5.18 43.30 -20.67
C LEU A 369 4.39 44.15 -19.68
N GLN A 370 4.85 45.37 -19.35
CA GLN A 370 4.14 46.28 -18.44
C GLN A 370 2.77 46.73 -18.96
N TYR A 371 2.50 46.57 -20.27
CA TYR A 371 1.20 46.88 -20.87
C TYR A 371 0.18 45.75 -20.69
N LEU A 372 0.61 44.56 -20.27
CA LEU A 372 -0.28 43.45 -19.98
C LEU A 372 -1.05 43.72 -18.69
N HIS A 373 -2.25 43.16 -18.64
CA HIS A 373 -3.03 43.04 -17.43
C HIS A 373 -3.22 41.55 -17.10
N TYR A 374 -3.35 41.20 -15.82
CA TYR A 374 -3.60 39.81 -15.43
C TYR A 374 -4.91 39.24 -16.01
N TYR A 375 -5.82 40.09 -16.53
CA TYR A 375 -7.04 39.66 -17.25
C TYR A 375 -6.73 39.05 -18.63
N ASP A 376 -5.54 39.30 -19.16
CA ASP A 376 -5.08 38.71 -20.41
C ASP A 376 -4.82 37.21 -20.22
N PHE A 377 -4.49 36.81 -18.98
CA PHE A 377 -4.28 35.43 -18.57
C PHE A 377 -5.56 34.81 -17.99
N TRP A 378 -6.27 35.54 -17.12
CA TRP A 378 -7.48 35.04 -16.45
C TRP A 378 -8.75 35.75 -16.89
N ASN A 379 -9.78 34.97 -17.27
CA ASN A 379 -11.11 35.52 -17.45
C ASN A 379 -11.62 36.10 -16.10
N PRO A 380 -12.19 37.32 -16.05
CA PRO A 380 -12.75 37.90 -14.83
C PRO A 380 -13.72 36.97 -14.08
N ILE A 381 -14.48 36.14 -14.80
CA ILE A 381 -15.41 35.15 -14.21
C ILE A 381 -14.63 34.07 -13.45
N HIS A 382 -13.53 33.58 -14.04
CA HIS A 382 -12.70 32.52 -13.45
C HIS A 382 -11.87 33.06 -12.27
N LEU A 383 -11.50 34.34 -12.28
CA LEU A 383 -10.71 34.97 -11.21
C LEU A 383 -11.36 34.77 -9.83
N TYR A 384 -12.67 34.98 -9.72
CA TYR A 384 -13.44 34.73 -8.49
C TYR A 384 -13.51 33.25 -8.10
N SER A 385 -13.51 32.37 -9.10
CA SER A 385 -13.55 30.93 -8.90
C SER A 385 -12.20 30.37 -8.47
N TYR A 386 -11.08 30.91 -8.95
CA TYR A 386 -9.73 30.40 -8.67
C TYR A 386 -9.11 31.04 -7.44
N PHE A 387 -9.44 32.31 -7.18
CA PHE A 387 -8.89 33.08 -6.07
C PHE A 387 -10.01 33.53 -5.13
N PRO A 388 -10.61 32.59 -4.38
CA PRO A 388 -11.70 32.91 -3.50
C PRO A 388 -11.20 33.64 -2.25
N GLY A 389 -11.99 34.61 -1.78
CA GLY A 389 -11.66 35.41 -0.59
C GLY A 389 -11.06 36.76 -0.95
N GLN A 390 -10.66 37.53 0.08
CA GLN A 390 -10.14 38.88 -0.10
C GLN A 390 -8.65 38.89 -0.51
N ASP A 391 -7.89 37.88 -0.12
CA ASP A 391 -6.42 37.95 -0.16
C ASP A 391 -5.80 37.62 -1.53
N LYS A 392 -6.60 37.14 -2.51
CA LYS A 392 -6.22 36.82 -3.91
C LYS A 392 -4.75 36.38 -4.10
N VAL A 393 -4.29 35.43 -3.27
CA VAL A 393 -2.90 34.96 -3.26
C VAL A 393 -2.67 33.95 -4.37
N CYS A 394 -1.53 34.06 -5.03
CA CYS A 394 -1.05 33.14 -6.05
C CYS A 394 0.41 32.78 -5.79
N CYS A 395 0.88 31.64 -6.30
CA CYS A 395 2.30 31.36 -6.38
C CYS A 395 2.74 30.80 -7.74
N LEU A 396 4.01 31.02 -8.06
CA LEU A 396 4.75 30.32 -9.12
C LEU A 396 5.69 29.33 -8.45
N THR A 397 5.56 28.05 -8.78
CA THR A 397 6.46 27.00 -8.28
C THR A 397 7.16 26.29 -9.42
N SER A 398 8.47 26.13 -9.32
CA SER A 398 9.25 25.45 -10.37
C SER A 398 8.90 23.97 -10.45
N LEU A 399 9.00 23.38 -11.63
CA LEU A 399 8.87 21.93 -11.79
C LEU A 399 10.09 21.15 -11.26
N HIS A 400 11.26 21.79 -11.14
CA HIS A 400 12.42 21.21 -10.48
C HIS A 400 12.24 21.21 -8.96
N THR A 401 12.70 20.16 -8.29
CA THR A 401 12.53 19.99 -6.84
C THR A 401 13.88 19.85 -6.12
N LYS A 402 13.89 20.19 -4.84
CA LYS A 402 15.00 20.01 -3.90
C LYS A 402 14.53 19.18 -2.71
N SER A 403 15.45 18.43 -2.12
CA SER A 403 15.15 17.58 -0.96
C SER A 403 15.03 18.38 0.33
N LEU A 404 15.80 19.47 0.47
CA LEU A 404 15.79 20.31 1.68
C LEU A 404 15.17 21.67 1.38
N GLN A 405 14.33 22.15 2.29
CA GLN A 405 13.68 23.45 2.17
C GLN A 405 14.67 24.62 2.02
N LYS A 406 15.77 24.59 2.77
CA LYS A 406 16.79 25.66 2.79
C LYS A 406 17.52 25.87 1.45
N ASP A 407 17.50 24.87 0.57
CA ASP A 407 18.16 24.92 -0.74
C ASP A 407 17.22 25.50 -1.81
N CYS A 408 15.98 25.83 -1.44
CA CYS A 408 14.99 26.42 -2.33
C CYS A 408 15.15 27.94 -2.37
N LYS A 409 14.97 28.53 -3.55
CA LYS A 409 14.85 29.97 -3.72
C LYS A 409 13.40 30.39 -3.49
N VAL A 410 13.11 30.94 -2.31
CA VAL A 410 11.76 31.40 -1.96
C VAL A 410 11.70 32.93 -1.92
N VAL A 411 10.71 33.49 -2.60
CA VAL A 411 10.37 34.92 -2.56
C VAL A 411 8.91 35.03 -2.12
N CYS A 412 8.64 35.81 -1.08
CA CYS A 412 7.28 36.03 -0.58
C CYS A 412 7.10 37.50 -0.23
N THR A 413 6.27 38.19 -1.00
CA THR A 413 5.94 39.62 -0.79
C THR A 413 4.60 39.81 -0.09
N ASN A 414 3.75 38.78 -0.07
CA ASN A 414 2.41 38.85 0.51
C ASN A 414 2.42 39.12 2.02
N LYS A 415 1.39 39.82 2.47
CA LYS A 415 0.97 39.81 3.86
C LYS A 415 0.45 38.42 4.26
N PRO A 416 0.63 38.01 5.53
CA PRO A 416 0.16 36.71 5.99
C PRO A 416 -1.36 36.60 5.86
N SER A 417 -1.82 35.56 5.17
CA SER A 417 -3.21 35.18 4.99
C SER A 417 -3.38 33.66 5.06
N ALA A 418 -4.59 33.17 5.32
CA ALA A 418 -4.84 31.72 5.38
C ALA A 418 -4.48 31.00 4.06
N SER A 419 -4.76 31.65 2.92
CA SER A 419 -4.42 31.09 1.60
C SER A 419 -2.91 31.02 1.35
N LEU A 420 -2.17 32.05 1.78
CA LEU A 420 -0.70 32.04 1.71
C LEU A 420 -0.12 30.93 2.58
N MET A 421 -0.60 30.82 3.83
CA MET A 421 -0.17 29.79 4.76
C MET A 421 -0.45 28.39 4.21
N TYR A 422 -1.61 28.19 3.57
CA TYR A 422 -1.93 26.94 2.88
C TYR A 422 -0.94 26.62 1.76
N LEU A 423 -0.65 27.57 0.86
CA LEU A 423 0.24 27.37 -0.29
C LEU A 423 1.69 27.11 0.13
N LEU A 424 2.20 27.87 1.10
CA LEU A 424 3.53 27.64 1.67
C LEU A 424 3.67 26.23 2.26
N ASN A 425 2.62 25.71 2.89
CA ASN A 425 2.60 24.37 3.45
C ASN A 425 2.38 23.27 2.40
N LYS A 426 1.56 23.50 1.37
CA LYS A 426 1.38 22.57 0.23
C LYS A 426 2.72 22.29 -0.47
N TYR A 427 3.51 23.35 -0.71
CA TYR A 427 4.79 23.25 -1.43
C TYR A 427 6.00 23.06 -0.52
N GLY A 428 5.81 23.06 0.80
CA GLY A 428 6.90 22.82 1.75
C GLY A 428 7.87 23.98 1.90
N HIS A 429 7.45 25.22 1.63
CA HIS A 429 8.26 26.43 1.81
C HIS A 429 7.99 27.17 3.13
N TYR A 430 6.96 26.77 3.89
CA TYR A 430 6.69 27.34 5.21
C TYR A 430 7.83 27.07 6.20
N GLY A 431 8.36 28.12 6.84
CA GLY A 431 9.55 28.02 7.70
C GLY A 431 10.87 28.40 7.02
N HIS A 432 10.86 28.59 5.69
CA HIS A 432 11.96 29.24 4.98
C HIS A 432 12.13 30.69 5.49
N SER A 433 13.35 31.23 5.45
CA SER A 433 13.67 32.58 5.95
C SER A 433 12.81 33.70 5.35
N ALA A 434 12.48 33.58 4.06
CA ALA A 434 11.59 34.48 3.34
C ALA A 434 10.08 34.26 3.63
N ALA A 435 9.71 33.17 4.31
CA ALA A 435 8.32 32.75 4.51
C ALA A 435 8.01 32.47 6.00
N PHE A 436 8.70 33.19 6.89
CA PHE A 436 8.46 33.17 8.33
C PHE A 436 7.74 34.47 8.75
N PHE A 437 6.59 34.33 9.40
CA PHE A 437 5.77 35.47 9.82
C PHE A 437 5.76 35.60 11.33
N ASP A 438 6.10 36.78 11.85
CA ASP A 438 5.92 37.07 13.27
C ASP A 438 4.42 37.23 13.57
N LEU A 439 3.86 36.26 14.29
CA LEU A 439 2.45 36.25 14.62
C LEU A 439 2.12 37.10 15.86
N LYS A 440 3.11 37.65 16.60
CA LYS A 440 2.88 38.35 17.88
C LYS A 440 1.93 39.54 17.75
N ALA A 441 2.02 40.27 16.64
CA ALA A 441 1.24 41.48 16.39
C ALA A 441 -0.28 41.24 16.16
N PHE A 442 -0.69 40.00 15.92
CA PHE A 442 -2.08 39.66 15.63
C PHE A 442 -2.87 39.28 16.88
N ASP A 443 -4.18 39.53 16.84
CA ASP A 443 -5.10 39.04 17.88
C ASP A 443 -5.21 37.50 17.85
N LYS A 444 -5.84 36.93 18.89
CA LYS A 444 -5.97 35.46 19.04
C LYS A 444 -6.75 34.81 17.89
N ASN A 445 -7.78 35.47 17.35
CA ASN A 445 -8.60 34.92 16.27
C ASN A 445 -7.81 34.88 14.95
N LYS A 446 -7.10 35.98 14.65
CA LYS A 446 -6.27 36.05 13.45
C LYS A 446 -5.07 35.11 13.53
N LYS A 447 -4.46 34.94 14.71
CA LYS A 447 -3.44 33.89 14.95
C LYS A 447 -3.97 32.51 14.61
N LYS A 448 -5.15 32.14 15.13
CA LYS A 448 -5.80 30.85 14.85
C LYS A 448 -6.05 30.66 13.35
N GLU A 449 -6.61 31.66 12.68
CA GLU A 449 -6.91 31.63 11.25
C GLU A 449 -5.64 31.40 10.40
N LEU A 450 -4.57 32.14 10.69
CA LEU A 450 -3.31 32.07 9.98
C LEU A 450 -2.62 30.72 10.18
N ILE A 451 -2.55 30.21 11.42
CA ILE A 451 -1.90 28.92 11.71
C ILE A 451 -2.70 27.75 11.12
N ALA A 452 -4.04 27.80 11.19
CA ALA A 452 -4.88 26.79 10.57
C ALA A 452 -4.69 26.75 9.05
N GLY A 453 -4.49 27.92 8.42
CA GLY A 453 -4.20 28.05 7.00
C GLY A 453 -5.22 27.29 6.14
N GLU A 454 -6.50 27.43 6.48
CA GLU A 454 -7.55 26.66 5.82
C GLU A 454 -7.85 27.21 4.43
N ARG A 455 -7.75 26.37 3.40
CA ARG A 455 -8.27 26.74 2.07
C ARG A 455 -9.79 26.74 2.06
N LYS A 456 -10.39 27.35 1.02
CA LYS A 456 -11.81 27.19 0.72
C LYS A 456 -12.16 25.70 0.60
N GLY A 457 -13.03 25.23 1.48
CA GLY A 457 -13.37 23.81 1.65
C GLY A 457 -12.86 23.18 2.95
N GLY A 458 -12.12 23.91 3.80
CA GLY A 458 -11.80 23.48 5.18
C GLY A 458 -10.65 22.48 5.30
N THR A 459 -9.75 22.42 4.31
CA THR A 459 -8.50 21.65 4.45
C THR A 459 -7.43 22.56 5.04
N SER A 460 -6.88 22.17 6.19
CA SER A 460 -5.84 22.92 6.90
C SER A 460 -4.44 22.80 6.27
N ALA A 461 -3.57 23.75 6.62
CA ALA A 461 -2.17 23.77 6.23
C ALA A 461 -1.39 22.56 6.76
N LEU A 462 -1.62 22.17 8.03
CA LEU A 462 -0.97 20.99 8.62
C LEU A 462 -1.35 19.70 7.88
N TYR A 463 -2.63 19.56 7.49
CA TYR A 463 -3.10 18.38 6.75
C TYR A 463 -2.41 18.24 5.41
N ILE A 464 -2.34 19.31 4.61
CA ILE A 464 -1.75 19.23 3.26
C ILE A 464 -0.23 19.00 3.35
N ALA A 465 0.45 19.61 4.31
CA ALA A 465 1.87 19.37 4.56
C ALA A 465 2.13 17.90 4.94
N CYS A 466 1.29 17.30 5.79
CA CYS A 466 1.38 15.88 6.14
C CYS A 466 1.01 14.96 4.97
N GLN A 467 0.05 15.34 4.13
CA GLN A 467 -0.36 14.57 2.95
C GLN A 467 0.75 14.48 1.90
N ASP A 468 1.51 15.57 1.71
CA ASP A 468 2.54 15.68 0.67
C ASP A 468 3.96 15.42 1.20
N GLY A 469 4.12 15.08 2.48
CA GLY A 469 5.40 14.67 3.04
C GLY A 469 6.35 15.83 3.36
N ARG A 470 5.82 17.03 3.69
CA ARG A 470 6.61 18.26 3.90
C ARG A 470 7.20 18.33 5.31
N LEU A 471 8.24 17.55 5.59
CA LEU A 471 8.80 17.40 6.94
C LEU A 471 9.17 18.74 7.61
N GLU A 472 9.94 19.60 6.94
CA GLU A 472 10.40 20.89 7.50
C GLU A 472 9.22 21.85 7.73
N ALA A 473 8.25 21.88 6.81
CA ALA A 473 7.05 22.71 6.96
C ALA A 473 6.18 22.22 8.13
N VAL A 474 6.00 20.91 8.30
CA VAL A 474 5.32 20.33 9.47
C VAL A 474 6.07 20.70 10.75
N SER A 475 7.40 20.56 10.78
CA SER A 475 8.21 20.93 11.94
C SER A 475 8.10 22.41 12.30
N ALA A 476 8.09 23.30 11.30
CA ALA A 476 7.91 24.73 11.51
C ALA A 476 6.50 25.05 12.03
N LEU A 477 5.45 24.44 11.46
CA LEU A 477 4.07 24.59 11.92
C LEU A 477 3.90 24.12 13.37
N LEU A 478 4.42 22.93 13.71
CA LEU A 478 4.33 22.41 15.08
C LEU A 478 5.06 23.31 16.08
N THR A 479 6.23 23.84 15.71
CA THR A 479 6.96 24.83 16.52
C THR A 479 6.10 26.07 16.81
N VAL A 480 5.39 26.57 15.80
CA VAL A 480 4.49 27.72 15.94
C VAL A 480 3.28 27.37 16.81
N ILE A 481 2.65 26.21 16.60
CA ILE A 481 1.50 25.75 17.39
C ILE A 481 1.88 25.57 18.86
N THR A 482 3.07 25.05 19.15
CA THR A 482 3.55 24.88 20.53
C THR A 482 3.75 26.23 21.21
N ASN A 483 4.41 27.18 20.55
CA ASN A 483 4.83 28.45 21.15
C ASN A 483 3.77 29.56 21.10
N VAL A 484 2.69 29.40 20.33
CA VAL A 484 1.67 30.45 20.22
C VAL A 484 0.90 30.63 21.54
N ASP A 485 0.60 31.88 21.89
CA ASP A 485 -0.26 32.23 23.01
C ASP A 485 -1.75 32.07 22.65
N LEU A 486 -2.19 30.80 22.60
CA LEU A 486 -3.58 30.39 22.39
C LEU A 486 -4.00 29.36 23.44
N ASP A 487 -5.30 29.29 23.71
CA ASP A 487 -5.85 28.34 24.67
C ASP A 487 -5.62 26.89 24.21
N PRO A 488 -5.41 25.93 25.14
CA PRO A 488 -5.11 24.53 24.79
C PRO A 488 -6.14 23.87 23.86
N ASP A 489 -7.43 24.22 23.98
CA ASP A 489 -8.48 23.72 23.08
C ASP A 489 -8.26 24.17 21.63
N VAL A 490 -7.77 25.40 21.42
CA VAL A 490 -7.44 25.90 20.08
C VAL A 490 -6.20 25.20 19.55
N LYS A 491 -5.16 25.02 20.38
CA LYS A 491 -3.95 24.28 19.98
C LYS A 491 -4.27 22.84 19.61
N LYS A 492 -5.18 22.17 20.33
CA LYS A 492 -5.69 20.84 20.00
C LYS A 492 -6.28 20.79 18.58
N GLU A 493 -7.15 21.73 18.23
CA GLU A 493 -7.74 21.78 16.88
C GLU A 493 -6.69 22.04 15.80
N LEU A 494 -5.72 22.91 16.06
CA LEU A 494 -4.61 23.19 15.14
C LEU A 494 -3.71 21.96 14.92
N LEU A 495 -3.40 21.20 15.98
CA LEU A 495 -2.65 19.94 15.91
C LEU A 495 -3.42 18.82 15.20
N ALA A 496 -4.75 18.78 15.35
CA ALA A 496 -5.55 17.78 14.67
C ALA A 496 -5.40 17.91 13.15
N GLY A 497 -5.33 19.15 12.66
CA GLY A 497 -5.10 19.52 11.26
C GLY A 497 -5.99 18.71 10.32
N ARG A 498 -7.19 19.18 10.03
CA ARG A 498 -8.20 18.36 9.35
C ARG A 498 -8.30 18.66 7.86
N ARG A 499 -8.78 17.66 7.12
CA ARG A 499 -9.39 17.81 5.79
C ARG A 499 -10.86 18.22 5.92
N ALA A 500 -11.45 18.65 4.80
CA ALA A 500 -12.88 18.92 4.63
C ALA A 500 -13.83 17.84 5.19
N ASP A 501 -13.44 16.57 5.13
CA ASP A 501 -14.23 15.42 5.60
C ASP A 501 -13.97 15.08 7.09
N GLY A 502 -13.15 15.87 7.79
CA GLY A 502 -12.77 15.67 9.18
C GLY A 502 -11.53 14.80 9.41
N THR A 503 -10.96 14.19 8.34
CA THR A 503 -9.78 13.33 8.43
C THR A 503 -8.57 14.11 9.00
N PRO A 504 -7.95 13.66 10.11
CA PRO A 504 -6.82 14.35 10.75
C PRO A 504 -5.48 14.15 10.04
N SER A 505 -4.52 15.03 10.36
CA SER A 505 -3.15 15.04 9.82
C SER A 505 -2.35 13.78 10.17
N LEU A 506 -2.47 13.30 11.42
CA LEU A 506 -1.78 12.08 11.86
C LEU A 506 -2.24 10.86 11.05
N TYR A 507 -3.54 10.75 10.74
CA TYR A 507 -4.08 9.66 9.92
C TYR A 507 -3.47 9.66 8.52
N ILE A 508 -3.46 10.82 7.82
CA ILE A 508 -2.95 10.87 6.44
C ILE A 508 -1.44 10.63 6.37
N ALA A 509 -0.68 11.07 7.38
CA ALA A 509 0.74 10.74 7.50
C ALA A 509 0.97 9.22 7.67
N CYS A 510 0.14 8.56 8.48
CA CYS A 510 0.18 7.09 8.64
C CYS A 510 -0.21 6.36 7.35
N GLN A 511 -1.23 6.84 6.64
CA GLN A 511 -1.68 6.25 5.38
C GLN A 511 -0.62 6.32 4.27
N ASN A 512 0.14 7.41 4.22
CA ASN A 512 1.16 7.67 3.20
C ASN A 512 2.58 7.25 3.61
N GLU A 513 2.74 6.50 4.71
CA GLU A 513 4.02 5.95 5.16
C GLU A 513 5.08 7.00 5.57
N TYR A 514 4.67 8.20 6.00
CA TYR A 514 5.64 9.23 6.41
C TYR A 514 6.06 9.09 7.86
N HIS A 515 6.86 8.06 8.15
CA HIS A 515 7.34 7.73 9.51
C HIS A 515 7.90 8.95 10.26
N LYS A 516 8.79 9.74 9.64
CA LYS A 516 9.38 10.94 10.28
C LYS A 516 8.31 11.96 10.69
N ILE A 517 7.29 12.17 9.85
CA ILE A 517 6.18 13.09 10.12
C ILE A 517 5.31 12.53 11.26
N VAL A 518 5.01 11.24 11.24
CA VAL A 518 4.28 10.57 12.33
C VAL A 518 5.03 10.77 13.66
N THR A 519 6.33 10.54 13.70
CA THR A 519 7.14 10.70 14.92
C THR A 519 7.11 12.12 15.48
N ILE A 520 7.26 13.16 14.64
CA ILE A 520 7.21 14.55 15.13
C ILE A 520 5.79 14.98 15.55
N LEU A 521 4.74 14.47 14.88
CA LEU A 521 3.36 14.71 15.29
C LEU A 521 3.08 14.07 16.66
N LEU A 522 3.52 12.82 16.87
CA LEU A 522 3.36 12.12 18.14
C LEU A 522 4.14 12.81 19.25
N ALA A 523 5.37 13.27 18.99
CA ALA A 523 6.16 14.04 19.93
C ALA A 523 5.43 15.33 20.34
N ALA A 524 4.87 16.08 19.38
CA ALA A 524 4.09 17.28 19.67
C ALA A 524 2.82 16.97 20.50
N ILE A 525 2.07 15.92 20.15
CA ILE A 525 0.86 15.50 20.88
C ILE A 525 1.18 15.07 22.32
N CYS A 526 2.28 14.35 22.51
CA CYS A 526 2.65 13.81 23.82
C CYS A 526 3.38 14.83 24.70
N SER A 527 4.00 15.86 24.11
CA SER A 527 4.74 16.91 24.81
C SER A 527 3.93 17.59 25.92
N GLY A 528 4.64 18.08 26.94
CA GLY A 528 4.07 18.93 28.00
C GLY A 528 3.81 20.37 27.55
N ASP A 529 4.47 20.82 26.48
CA ASP A 529 4.55 22.23 26.08
C ASP A 529 3.20 22.82 25.64
N ILE A 530 2.30 21.96 25.15
CA ILE A 530 0.99 22.37 24.62
C ILE A 530 -0.08 22.34 25.73
N ASN A 531 0.24 21.74 26.89
CA ASN A 531 -0.65 21.61 28.04
C ASN A 531 -2.00 20.95 27.70
N LEU A 532 -1.98 19.91 26.85
CA LEU A 532 -3.16 19.11 26.53
C LEU A 532 -3.51 18.18 27.70
N ASN A 533 -4.81 18.08 28.00
CA ASN A 533 -5.29 17.08 28.93
C ASN A 533 -5.35 15.68 28.29
N ASN A 534 -5.46 14.63 29.11
CA ASN A 534 -5.43 13.25 28.62
C ASN A 534 -6.58 12.91 27.66
N ALA A 535 -7.75 13.53 27.81
CA ALA A 535 -8.86 13.28 26.88
C ALA A 535 -8.57 13.86 25.49
N GLN A 536 -7.98 15.06 25.43
CA GLN A 536 -7.55 15.69 24.19
C GLN A 536 -6.41 14.90 23.51
N LYS A 537 -5.43 14.41 24.27
CA LYS A 537 -4.35 13.56 23.73
C LYS A 537 -4.91 12.28 23.11
N VAL A 538 -5.85 11.61 23.79
CA VAL A 538 -6.53 10.42 23.26
C VAL A 538 -7.30 10.73 21.99
N GLU A 539 -8.04 11.84 21.93
CA GLU A 539 -8.76 12.26 20.71
C GLU A 539 -7.81 12.40 19.50
N LEU A 540 -6.65 13.02 19.71
CA LEU A 540 -5.64 13.21 18.66
C LEU A 540 -4.98 11.89 18.24
N LEU A 541 -4.70 10.98 19.19
CA LEU A 541 -4.07 9.68 18.92
C LEU A 541 -5.03 8.67 18.27
N VAL A 542 -6.33 8.71 18.58
CA VAL A 542 -7.33 7.85 17.94
C VAL A 542 -7.37 8.11 16.43
N SER A 543 -7.25 9.37 16.03
CA SER A 543 -7.05 9.84 14.65
C SER A 543 -7.82 9.03 13.59
N LYS A 544 -9.14 9.19 13.57
CA LYS A 544 -10.01 8.45 12.65
C LYS A 544 -10.32 9.24 11.38
N ASN A 545 -10.33 8.56 10.24
CA ASN A 545 -10.86 9.14 8.99
C ASN A 545 -12.40 9.23 9.01
N ALA A 546 -12.99 9.81 7.97
CA ALA A 546 -14.45 9.88 7.79
C ALA A 546 -15.15 8.51 7.77
N GLY A 547 -14.42 7.44 7.45
CA GLY A 547 -14.87 6.06 7.51
C GLY A 547 -14.70 5.40 8.89
N GLY A 548 -14.27 6.11 9.92
CA GLY A 548 -14.05 5.59 11.26
C GLY A 548 -12.80 4.72 11.44
N CYS A 549 -11.97 4.54 10.41
CA CYS A 549 -10.70 3.81 10.49
C CYS A 549 -9.66 4.65 11.24
N SER A 550 -9.04 4.10 12.28
CA SER A 550 -7.98 4.78 13.05
C SER A 550 -6.64 4.73 12.33
N ALA A 551 -5.73 5.65 12.68
CA ALA A 551 -4.36 5.66 12.17
C ALA A 551 -3.62 4.33 12.44
N LEU A 552 -3.76 3.76 13.65
CA LEU A 552 -3.18 2.45 13.99
C LEU A 552 -3.73 1.33 13.09
N ASN A 553 -5.04 1.29 12.85
CA ASN A 553 -5.65 0.27 11.99
C ASN A 553 -5.15 0.40 10.55
N GLN A 554 -5.09 1.63 10.04
CA GLN A 554 -4.61 1.91 8.69
C GLN A 554 -3.14 1.51 8.51
N ALA A 555 -2.29 1.79 9.51
CA ALA A 555 -0.88 1.37 9.49
C ALA A 555 -0.74 -0.16 9.53
N CYS A 556 -1.51 -0.85 10.39
CA CYS A 556 -1.53 -2.31 10.43
C CYS A 556 -2.08 -2.94 9.13
N GLN A 557 -3.08 -2.32 8.51
CA GLN A 557 -3.66 -2.81 7.25
C GLN A 557 -2.66 -2.69 6.09
N ASN A 558 -1.77 -1.70 6.12
CA ASN A 558 -0.77 -1.47 5.07
C ASN A 558 0.57 -2.16 5.34
N GLY A 559 0.78 -2.76 6.51
CA GLY A 559 2.06 -3.41 6.84
C GLY A 559 3.18 -2.46 7.26
N TYR A 560 2.87 -1.23 7.72
CA TYR A 560 3.90 -0.22 8.04
C TYR A 560 4.44 -0.36 9.48
N SER A 561 5.35 -1.33 9.70
CA SER A 561 5.90 -1.66 11.02
C SER A 561 6.46 -0.46 11.80
N GLU A 562 7.28 0.40 11.19
CA GLU A 562 7.89 1.56 11.86
C GLU A 562 6.85 2.55 12.40
N ILE A 563 5.74 2.72 11.67
CA ILE A 563 4.65 3.61 12.07
C ILE A 563 3.82 2.97 13.18
N VAL A 564 3.54 1.67 13.09
CA VAL A 564 2.87 0.93 14.16
C VAL A 564 3.68 1.03 15.45
N ILE A 565 4.99 0.77 15.40
CA ILE A 565 5.88 0.85 16.56
C ILE A 565 5.88 2.26 17.15
N ALA A 566 5.96 3.31 16.32
CA ALA A 566 5.90 4.70 16.80
C ALA A 566 4.56 5.02 17.50
N LEU A 567 3.43 4.59 16.91
CA LEU A 567 2.10 4.76 17.51
C LEU A 567 1.98 4.01 18.84
N LEU A 568 2.47 2.77 18.91
CA LEU A 568 2.44 1.96 20.12
C LEU A 568 3.35 2.54 21.21
N ALA A 569 4.54 3.02 20.86
CA ALA A 569 5.43 3.70 21.80
C ALA A 569 4.77 4.94 22.40
N ALA A 570 4.08 5.74 21.57
CA ALA A 570 3.29 6.87 22.05
C ALA A 570 2.18 6.42 23.00
N ILE A 571 1.36 5.41 22.62
CA ILE A 571 0.26 4.88 23.44
C ILE A 571 0.75 4.29 24.77
N CYS A 572 1.94 3.66 24.76
CA CYS A 572 2.54 3.01 25.92
C CYS A 572 3.38 3.94 26.79
N SER A 573 3.55 5.21 26.41
CA SER A 573 4.29 6.18 27.19
C SER A 573 3.66 6.39 28.58
N GLU A 574 4.49 6.40 29.62
CA GLU A 574 4.07 6.68 31.00
C GLU A 574 3.55 8.10 31.17
N ASP A 575 3.97 9.03 30.30
CA ASP A 575 3.52 10.43 30.31
C ASP A 575 2.02 10.56 29.99
N LEU A 576 1.49 9.60 29.23
CA LEU A 576 0.06 9.47 28.97
C LEU A 576 -0.55 8.65 30.11
N ASN A 577 -0.89 9.30 31.22
CA ASN A 577 -1.60 8.68 32.34
C ASN A 577 -3.07 8.33 31.96
N LEU A 578 -3.24 7.43 30.98
CA LEU A 578 -4.51 7.04 30.39
C LEU A 578 -5.18 5.96 31.22
N LYS A 579 -6.51 6.08 31.33
CA LYS A 579 -7.33 5.02 31.94
C LYS A 579 -7.35 3.79 31.02
N ASN A 580 -7.56 2.61 31.61
CA ASN A 580 -7.62 1.35 30.84
C ASN A 580 -8.61 1.38 29.68
N ALA A 581 -9.75 2.09 29.81
CA ALA A 581 -10.72 2.23 28.73
C ALA A 581 -10.14 2.95 27.50
N GLN A 582 -9.35 4.02 27.71
CA GLN A 582 -8.73 4.80 26.65
C GLN A 582 -7.59 4.01 25.98
N LYS A 583 -6.75 3.31 26.77
CA LYS A 583 -5.70 2.42 26.25
C LYS A 583 -6.29 1.33 25.36
N VAL A 584 -7.38 0.70 25.80
CA VAL A 584 -8.08 -0.33 25.04
C VAL A 584 -8.68 0.24 23.75
N GLU A 585 -9.25 1.44 23.77
CA GLU A 585 -9.75 2.08 22.55
C GLU A 585 -8.63 2.30 21.52
N LEU A 586 -7.51 2.86 21.96
CA LEU A 586 -6.35 3.14 21.11
C LEU A 586 -5.75 1.86 20.51
N LEU A 587 -5.51 0.84 21.33
CA LEU A 587 -4.92 -0.44 20.90
C LEU A 587 -5.87 -1.29 20.08
N ALA A 588 -7.17 -1.25 20.37
CA ALA A 588 -8.15 -1.95 19.54
C ALA A 588 -8.20 -1.36 18.13
N GLY A 589 -8.08 -0.02 18.02
CA GLY A 589 -8.04 0.69 16.76
C GLY A 589 -9.20 0.31 15.84
N LYS A 590 -10.43 0.26 16.36
CA LYS A 590 -11.56 -0.30 15.58
C LYS A 590 -11.97 0.62 14.45
N ASP A 591 -12.18 0.07 13.26
CA ASP A 591 -12.87 0.76 12.17
C ASP A 591 -14.40 0.74 12.35
N LYS A 592 -15.15 1.40 11.44
CA LYS A 592 -16.62 1.41 11.48
C LYS A 592 -17.29 0.04 11.36
N ASN A 593 -16.59 -0.94 10.78
CA ASN A 593 -17.07 -2.31 10.64
C ASN A 593 -16.68 -3.18 11.84
N GLY A 594 -15.97 -2.61 12.83
CA GLY A 594 -15.50 -3.31 14.01
C GLY A 594 -14.24 -4.15 13.79
N PHE A 595 -13.55 -4.01 12.66
CA PHE A 595 -12.25 -4.65 12.45
C PHE A 595 -11.21 -4.00 13.38
N HIS A 596 -10.51 -4.83 14.13
CA HIS A 596 -9.47 -4.40 15.06
C HIS A 596 -8.10 -4.38 14.38
N ALA A 597 -7.16 -3.57 14.89
CA ALA A 597 -5.80 -3.47 14.34
C ALA A 597 -5.06 -4.82 14.36
N LEU A 598 -5.11 -5.56 15.48
CA LEU A 598 -4.50 -6.90 15.61
C LEU A 598 -5.10 -7.91 14.62
N TYR A 599 -6.42 -7.86 14.39
CA TYR A 599 -7.06 -8.71 13.39
C TYR A 599 -6.53 -8.41 11.97
N LYS A 600 -6.35 -7.14 11.61
CA LYS A 600 -5.85 -6.74 10.29
C LYS A 600 -4.40 -7.19 10.06
N ALA A 601 -3.54 -7.01 11.06
CA ALA A 601 -2.17 -7.52 11.00
C ALA A 601 -2.13 -9.06 10.84
N CYS A 602 -2.97 -9.79 11.59
CA CYS A 602 -3.09 -11.24 11.46
C CYS A 602 -3.68 -11.69 10.12
N GLN A 603 -4.55 -10.88 9.51
CA GLN A 603 -5.12 -11.14 8.19
C GLN A 603 -4.06 -11.03 7.08
N ASN A 604 -3.16 -10.06 7.20
CA ASN A 604 -2.11 -9.80 6.21
C ASN A 604 -0.91 -10.73 6.34
N GLY A 605 -0.67 -11.29 7.54
CA GLY A 605 0.50 -12.11 7.80
C GLY A 605 1.72 -11.33 8.31
N ASP A 606 1.53 -10.08 8.76
CA ASP A 606 2.60 -9.19 9.20
C ASP A 606 3.11 -9.55 10.60
N TYR A 607 4.03 -10.51 10.68
CA TYR A 607 4.54 -11.05 11.94
C TYR A 607 5.09 -9.97 12.89
N GLU A 608 5.92 -9.05 12.39
CA GLU A 608 6.53 -7.98 13.20
C GLU A 608 5.49 -7.05 13.84
N ILE A 609 4.43 -6.71 13.10
CA ILE A 609 3.33 -5.88 13.59
C ILE A 609 2.51 -6.65 14.64
N VAL A 610 2.24 -7.93 14.39
CA VAL A 610 1.52 -8.78 15.36
C VAL A 610 2.30 -8.88 16.67
N THR A 611 3.61 -9.14 16.62
CA THR A 611 4.43 -9.21 17.83
C THR A 611 4.50 -7.88 18.54
N ALA A 612 4.69 -6.76 17.82
CA ALA A 612 4.69 -5.43 18.44
C ALA A 612 3.35 -5.11 19.15
N LEU A 613 2.21 -5.47 18.53
CA LEU A 613 0.89 -5.32 19.14
C LEU A 613 0.71 -6.22 20.36
N ILE A 614 1.12 -7.48 20.28
CA ILE A 614 1.05 -8.42 21.41
C ILE A 614 1.92 -7.93 22.56
N ASP A 615 3.16 -7.52 22.29
CA ASP A 615 4.09 -7.01 23.28
C ASP A 615 3.53 -5.75 23.94
N ALA A 616 2.96 -4.82 23.16
CA ALA A 616 2.26 -3.67 23.71
C ALA A 616 1.10 -4.13 24.63
N ILE A 617 0.19 -4.99 24.16
CA ILE A 617 -0.97 -5.46 24.93
C ILE A 617 -0.56 -6.18 26.23
N CYS A 618 0.47 -7.02 26.16
CA CYS A 618 0.92 -7.87 27.26
C CYS A 618 1.92 -7.20 28.19
N SER A 619 2.55 -6.09 27.76
CA SER A 619 3.50 -5.30 28.55
C SER A 619 2.91 -4.84 29.88
N ASP A 620 3.76 -4.83 30.90
CA ASP A 620 3.42 -4.32 32.23
C ASP A 620 3.34 -2.77 32.23
N ASN A 621 4.02 -2.10 31.29
CA ASN A 621 4.01 -0.63 31.17
C ASN A 621 2.61 -0.06 30.94
N LEU A 622 1.73 -0.82 30.28
CA LEU A 622 0.36 -0.37 30.06
C LEU A 622 -0.54 -0.53 31.29
N ASN A 623 -0.16 -1.32 32.29
CA ASN A 623 -0.96 -1.64 33.48
C ASN A 623 -2.43 -2.02 33.12
N LEU A 624 -2.62 -2.70 31.98
CA LEU A 624 -3.92 -3.24 31.60
C LEU A 624 -4.25 -4.42 32.51
N ASN A 625 -5.45 -4.44 33.06
CA ASN A 625 -5.91 -5.62 33.76
C ASN A 625 -6.10 -6.80 32.78
N ASN A 626 -6.02 -8.03 33.30
CA ASN A 626 -6.12 -9.25 32.48
C ASN A 626 -7.42 -9.36 31.68
N ALA A 627 -8.52 -8.78 32.17
CA ALA A 627 -9.78 -8.77 31.43
C ALA A 627 -9.70 -7.95 30.15
N LYS A 628 -8.99 -6.81 30.18
CA LYS A 628 -8.76 -5.96 29.01
C LYS A 628 -7.69 -6.51 28.06
N LYS A 629 -6.63 -7.12 28.59
CA LYS A 629 -5.67 -7.88 27.77
C LYS A 629 -6.39 -8.98 26.97
N ALA A 630 -7.25 -9.77 27.63
CA ALA A 630 -8.06 -10.79 26.97
C ALA A 630 -9.06 -10.22 25.95
N GLU A 631 -9.64 -9.04 26.20
CA GLU A 631 -10.53 -8.37 25.25
C GLU A 631 -9.80 -7.98 23.95
N LEU A 632 -8.58 -7.46 24.05
CA LEU A 632 -7.75 -7.07 22.90
C LEU A 632 -7.26 -8.30 22.12
N LEU A 633 -6.84 -9.36 22.81
CA LEU A 633 -6.48 -10.64 22.19
C LEU A 633 -7.68 -11.34 21.52
N ALA A 634 -8.89 -11.13 22.03
CA ALA A 634 -10.15 -11.57 21.42
C ALA A 634 -10.60 -10.70 20.23
N SER A 635 -9.68 -9.92 19.64
CA SER A 635 -9.93 -9.12 18.46
C SER A 635 -10.58 -9.93 17.34
N LYS A 636 -11.57 -9.33 16.68
CA LYS A 636 -12.41 -10.01 15.70
C LYS A 636 -12.95 -9.06 14.64
N ASN A 637 -13.45 -9.63 13.54
CA ASN A 637 -14.20 -8.89 12.52
C ASN A 637 -15.70 -8.78 12.81
N ALA A 638 -16.45 -8.15 11.90
CA ALA A 638 -17.90 -8.04 11.91
C ALA A 638 -18.62 -9.41 11.95
N ASP A 639 -18.02 -10.44 11.35
CA ASP A 639 -18.53 -11.81 11.35
C ASP A 639 -18.12 -12.61 12.60
N GLY A 640 -17.47 -11.97 13.57
CA GLY A 640 -16.97 -12.60 14.78
C GLY A 640 -15.73 -13.48 14.60
N CYS A 641 -15.16 -13.58 13.40
CA CYS A 641 -13.90 -14.30 13.16
C CYS A 641 -12.77 -13.62 13.95
N SER A 642 -12.12 -14.37 14.84
CA SER A 642 -11.04 -13.84 15.67
C SER A 642 -9.72 -13.72 14.90
N ALA A 643 -8.77 -12.94 15.43
CA ALA A 643 -7.43 -12.84 14.86
C ALA A 643 -6.72 -14.20 14.76
N LEU A 644 -6.81 -15.05 15.80
CA LEU A 644 -6.26 -16.41 15.78
C LEU A 644 -6.90 -17.27 14.69
N ASN A 645 -8.23 -17.19 14.55
CA ASN A 645 -8.97 -17.93 13.54
C ASN A 645 -8.57 -17.51 12.12
N GLN A 646 -8.46 -16.19 11.90
CA GLN A 646 -8.04 -15.63 10.62
C GLN A 646 -6.59 -16.04 10.27
N ALA A 647 -5.66 -16.01 11.23
CA ALA A 647 -4.29 -16.47 11.02
C ALA A 647 -4.23 -17.97 10.69
N CYS A 648 -5.04 -18.79 11.38
CA CYS A 648 -5.18 -20.22 11.07
C CYS A 648 -5.81 -20.48 9.70
N GLN A 649 -6.78 -19.66 9.29
CA GLN A 649 -7.41 -19.76 7.98
C GLN A 649 -6.43 -19.41 6.85
N ASN A 650 -5.53 -18.44 7.07
CA ASN A 650 -4.58 -17.98 6.06
C ASN A 650 -3.24 -18.74 6.07
N GLY A 651 -2.95 -19.55 7.09
CA GLY A 651 -1.72 -20.36 7.13
C GLY A 651 -0.51 -19.65 7.74
N HIS A 652 -0.71 -18.60 8.53
CA HIS A 652 0.40 -17.83 9.13
C HIS A 652 0.90 -18.46 10.43
N LEU A 653 1.77 -19.47 10.33
CA LEU A 653 2.25 -20.27 11.47
C LEU A 653 2.87 -19.43 12.59
N ASP A 654 3.82 -18.54 12.27
CA ASP A 654 4.55 -17.77 13.29
C ASP A 654 3.62 -16.83 14.07
N ILE A 655 2.60 -16.27 13.41
CA ILE A 655 1.54 -15.46 14.04
C ILE A 655 0.66 -16.32 14.95
N VAL A 656 0.29 -17.52 14.51
CA VAL A 656 -0.48 -18.45 15.36
C VAL A 656 0.31 -18.79 16.62
N ILE A 657 1.60 -19.09 16.51
CA ILE A 657 2.49 -19.38 17.65
C ILE A 657 2.56 -18.17 18.59
N ALA A 658 2.76 -16.96 18.05
CA ALA A 658 2.81 -15.74 18.85
C ALA A 658 1.50 -15.47 19.62
N LEU A 659 0.34 -15.63 18.97
CA LEU A 659 -0.97 -15.48 19.61
C LEU A 659 -1.21 -16.55 20.69
N ILE A 660 -0.86 -17.81 20.41
CA ILE A 660 -0.95 -18.90 21.38
C ILE A 660 -0.07 -18.60 22.60
N ALA A 661 1.19 -18.19 22.38
CA ALA A 661 2.11 -17.84 23.45
C ALA A 661 1.54 -16.71 24.32
N ALA A 662 0.95 -15.67 23.71
CA ALA A 662 0.31 -14.57 24.42
C ALA A 662 -0.91 -15.02 25.25
N ILE A 663 -1.74 -15.93 24.71
CA ILE A 663 -2.92 -16.48 25.40
C ILE A 663 -2.51 -17.41 26.55
N CYS A 664 -1.45 -18.20 26.37
CA CYS A 664 -0.98 -19.18 27.33
C CYS A 664 -0.08 -18.56 28.40
N SER A 665 0.53 -17.42 28.14
CA SER A 665 1.44 -16.72 29.05
C SER A 665 0.85 -16.51 30.46
N ASN A 666 1.72 -16.60 31.46
CA ASN A 666 1.41 -16.26 32.85
C ASN A 666 1.01 -14.78 33.04
N ASN A 667 1.41 -13.91 32.09
CA ASN A 667 1.05 -12.50 32.08
C ASN A 667 -0.43 -12.25 31.72
N LEU A 668 -1.17 -13.30 31.31
CA LEU A 668 -2.62 -13.30 31.11
C LEU A 668 -3.32 -14.20 32.13
N ASN A 669 -3.48 -13.71 33.35
CA ASN A 669 -4.20 -14.43 34.41
C ASN A 669 -5.71 -14.19 34.31
N VAL A 670 -6.37 -15.00 33.47
CA VAL A 670 -7.83 -15.09 33.33
C VAL A 670 -8.31 -16.51 33.57
N ARG A 671 -9.60 -16.68 33.93
CA ARG A 671 -10.22 -18.01 34.09
C ARG A 671 -10.04 -18.85 32.84
N ASN A 672 -9.87 -20.16 33.01
CA ASN A 672 -9.70 -21.12 31.90
C ASN A 672 -10.83 -21.03 30.87
N THR A 673 -12.06 -20.73 31.27
CA THR A 673 -13.18 -20.51 30.34
C THR A 673 -12.91 -19.39 29.32
N LYS A 674 -12.20 -18.32 29.70
CA LYS A 674 -11.79 -17.27 28.76
C LYS A 674 -10.61 -17.71 27.89
N LYS A 675 -9.63 -18.43 28.44
CA LYS A 675 -8.52 -18.98 27.64
C LYS A 675 -9.02 -19.95 26.57
N VAL A 676 -9.96 -20.83 26.93
CA VAL A 676 -10.65 -21.73 26.01
C VAL A 676 -11.36 -20.94 24.91
N ALA A 677 -12.11 -19.88 25.25
CA ALA A 677 -12.76 -19.04 24.24
C ALA A 677 -11.76 -18.37 23.27
N LEU A 678 -10.62 -17.91 23.77
CA LEU A 678 -9.53 -17.31 22.97
C LEU A 678 -8.89 -18.33 22.02
N LEU A 679 -8.51 -19.51 22.54
CA LEU A 679 -7.92 -20.60 21.75
C LEU A 679 -8.90 -21.19 20.72
N ALA A 680 -10.17 -21.30 21.09
CA ALA A 680 -11.21 -21.71 20.16
C ALA A 680 -11.35 -20.71 19.01
N GLY A 681 -11.29 -19.41 19.30
CA GLY A 681 -11.36 -18.34 18.31
C GLY A 681 -12.63 -18.40 17.46
N LYS A 682 -13.77 -18.79 18.04
CA LYS A 682 -14.99 -19.13 17.28
C LYS A 682 -15.54 -17.91 16.53
N ASP A 683 -15.86 -18.09 15.25
CA ASP A 683 -16.61 -17.09 14.48
C ASP A 683 -18.13 -17.15 14.77
N LYS A 684 -18.94 -16.29 14.12
CA LYS A 684 -20.41 -16.29 14.33
C LYS A 684 -21.10 -17.61 13.97
N TYR A 685 -20.48 -18.47 13.18
CA TYR A 685 -20.97 -19.79 12.81
C TYR A 685 -20.40 -20.91 13.69
N GLY A 686 -19.55 -20.56 14.66
CA GLY A 686 -18.90 -21.50 15.57
C GLY A 686 -17.68 -22.18 14.97
N PHE A 687 -17.19 -21.78 13.79
CA PHE A 687 -15.97 -22.38 13.25
C PHE A 687 -14.79 -22.00 14.13
N HIS A 688 -14.07 -23.01 14.63
CA HIS A 688 -12.90 -22.84 15.48
C HIS A 688 -11.63 -22.59 14.65
N ALA A 689 -10.60 -22.04 15.29
CA ALA A 689 -9.27 -21.90 14.69
C ALA A 689 -8.72 -23.27 14.21
N LEU A 690 -8.83 -24.31 15.05
CA LEU A 690 -8.44 -25.68 14.70
C LEU A 690 -9.24 -26.22 13.50
N TYR A 691 -10.54 -25.92 13.43
CA TYR A 691 -11.38 -26.31 12.30
C TYR A 691 -10.87 -25.70 11.00
N LYS A 692 -10.56 -24.40 10.97
CA LYS A 692 -10.06 -23.73 9.76
C LYS A 692 -8.69 -24.25 9.33
N ALA A 693 -7.78 -24.48 10.28
CA ALA A 693 -6.48 -25.08 9.98
C ALA A 693 -6.63 -26.49 9.39
N CYS A 694 -7.53 -27.31 9.96
CA CYS A 694 -7.85 -28.64 9.45
C CYS A 694 -8.53 -28.60 8.07
N GLN A 695 -9.42 -27.63 7.83
CA GLN A 695 -10.08 -27.45 6.54
C GLN A 695 -9.06 -27.13 5.44
N ASN A 696 -8.11 -26.24 5.72
CA ASN A 696 -7.16 -25.74 4.72
C ASN A 696 -5.88 -26.57 4.61
N GLY A 697 -5.65 -27.55 5.48
CA GLY A 697 -4.51 -28.47 5.35
C GLY A 697 -3.21 -28.01 6.01
N TYR A 698 -3.26 -27.05 6.95
CA TYR A 698 -2.05 -26.53 7.60
C TYR A 698 -1.62 -27.38 8.80
N ARG A 699 -0.82 -28.42 8.53
CA ARG A 699 -0.37 -29.42 9.52
C ARG A 699 0.36 -28.79 10.71
N GLU A 700 1.29 -27.88 10.46
CA GLU A 700 2.13 -27.26 11.49
C GLU A 700 1.28 -26.41 12.44
N ILE A 701 0.27 -25.70 11.90
CA ILE A 701 -0.69 -24.92 12.69
C ILE A 701 -1.57 -25.85 13.54
N VAL A 702 -2.07 -26.95 12.97
CA VAL A 702 -2.82 -27.96 13.72
C VAL A 702 -1.98 -28.50 14.88
N THR A 703 -0.70 -28.81 14.62
CA THR A 703 0.23 -29.33 15.63
C THR A 703 0.47 -28.32 16.75
N ALA A 704 0.68 -27.04 16.40
CA ALA A 704 0.84 -25.96 17.38
C ALA A 704 -0.41 -25.77 18.26
N LEU A 705 -1.61 -25.79 17.66
CA LEU A 705 -2.88 -25.71 18.40
C LEU A 705 -3.06 -26.92 19.32
N ILE A 706 -2.79 -28.14 18.84
CA ILE A 706 -2.85 -29.36 19.66
C ILE A 706 -1.88 -29.26 20.85
N ALA A 707 -0.64 -28.87 20.60
CA ALA A 707 0.38 -28.72 21.65
C ALA A 707 -0.08 -27.71 22.71
N ALA A 708 -0.67 -26.59 22.30
CA ALA A 708 -1.24 -25.61 23.22
C ALA A 708 -2.39 -26.19 24.05
N ILE A 709 -3.35 -26.89 23.42
CA ILE A 709 -4.50 -27.50 24.11
C ILE A 709 -4.06 -28.57 25.12
N CYS A 710 -3.01 -29.31 24.79
CA CYS A 710 -2.49 -30.41 25.62
C CYS A 710 -1.47 -29.95 26.67
N CYS A 711 -1.06 -28.69 26.65
CA CYS A 711 -0.09 -28.15 27.60
C CYS A 711 -0.66 -28.14 29.02
N ASP A 712 0.13 -28.66 29.98
CA ASP A 712 -0.26 -28.73 31.39
C ASP A 712 -0.34 -27.35 32.04
N ASP A 713 0.40 -26.35 31.54
CA ASP A 713 0.42 -24.98 32.06
C ASP A 713 -0.96 -24.30 32.00
N LEU A 714 -1.82 -24.69 31.05
CA LEU A 714 -3.18 -24.16 30.94
C LEU A 714 -4.15 -24.77 31.96
N ASN A 715 -3.81 -25.91 32.57
CA ASN A 715 -4.62 -26.66 33.52
C ASN A 715 -6.09 -26.84 33.02
N LEU A 716 -6.26 -27.14 31.74
CA LEU A 716 -7.57 -27.39 31.14
C LEU A 716 -8.09 -28.75 31.62
N ASN A 717 -9.36 -28.80 32.00
CA ASN A 717 -10.01 -30.09 32.29
C ASN A 717 -10.35 -30.85 31.00
N ASN A 718 -10.65 -32.14 31.11
CA ASN A 718 -10.90 -32.99 29.93
C ASN A 718 -12.09 -32.51 29.10
N VAL A 719 -13.13 -31.91 29.71
CA VAL A 719 -14.27 -31.36 28.98
C VAL A 719 -13.83 -30.21 28.07
N GLN A 720 -12.98 -29.30 28.58
CA GLN A 720 -12.44 -28.18 27.82
C GLN A 720 -11.47 -28.63 26.72
N LYS A 721 -10.62 -29.63 27.00
CA LYS A 721 -9.73 -30.23 26.00
C LYS A 721 -10.52 -30.87 24.86
N VAL A 722 -11.57 -31.64 25.18
CA VAL A 722 -12.47 -32.25 24.19
C VAL A 722 -13.19 -31.18 23.36
N GLU A 723 -13.71 -30.12 23.98
CA GLU A 723 -14.35 -29.01 23.25
C GLU A 723 -13.40 -28.40 22.19
N LEU A 724 -12.15 -28.11 22.57
CA LEU A 724 -11.17 -27.51 21.67
C LEU A 724 -10.70 -28.47 20.58
N LEU A 725 -10.46 -29.74 20.92
CA LEU A 725 -10.04 -30.78 19.97
C LEU A 725 -11.15 -31.15 18.98
N ALA A 726 -12.41 -31.16 19.44
CA ALA A 726 -13.56 -31.36 18.55
C ALA A 726 -13.63 -30.23 17.53
N GLY A 727 -13.43 -28.97 17.98
CA GLY A 727 -13.55 -27.80 17.12
C GLY A 727 -14.95 -27.67 16.50
N GLU A 728 -15.97 -28.10 17.25
CA GLU A 728 -17.34 -28.25 16.77
C GLU A 728 -17.98 -26.91 16.39
N ASN A 729 -18.44 -26.78 15.16
CA ASN A 729 -19.20 -25.59 14.75
C ASN A 729 -20.69 -25.69 15.10
N LYS A 730 -21.47 -24.62 14.85
CA LYS A 730 -22.92 -24.61 15.12
C LYS A 730 -23.74 -25.64 14.31
N TYR A 731 -23.11 -26.27 13.32
CA TYR A 731 -23.71 -27.34 12.51
C TYR A 731 -23.23 -28.73 12.94
N GLY A 732 -22.53 -28.83 14.06
CA GLY A 732 -22.01 -30.08 14.63
C GLY A 732 -20.84 -30.70 13.88
N PHE A 733 -20.20 -30.00 12.94
CA PHE A 733 -19.03 -30.57 12.27
C PHE A 733 -17.78 -30.33 13.10
N HIS A 734 -17.03 -31.41 13.33
CA HIS A 734 -15.74 -31.38 14.00
C HIS A 734 -14.60 -31.08 13.02
N ALA A 735 -13.45 -30.65 13.54
CA ALA A 735 -12.24 -30.39 12.78
C ALA A 735 -11.73 -31.65 12.05
N LEU A 736 -11.75 -32.81 12.73
CA LEU A 736 -11.39 -34.10 12.14
C LEU A 736 -12.23 -34.45 10.91
N ASN A 737 -13.53 -34.17 10.95
CA ASN A 737 -14.44 -34.42 9.81
C ASN A 737 -14.01 -33.65 8.56
N GLN A 738 -13.52 -32.42 8.72
CA GLN A 738 -13.06 -31.60 7.60
C GLN A 738 -11.73 -32.08 7.04
N ALA A 739 -10.78 -32.43 7.91
CA ALA A 739 -9.52 -33.03 7.47
C ALA A 739 -9.78 -34.32 6.67
N CYS A 740 -10.70 -35.17 7.16
CA CYS A 740 -11.13 -36.38 6.46
C CYS A 740 -11.88 -36.11 5.16
N GLN A 741 -12.72 -35.07 5.10
CA GLN A 741 -13.43 -34.70 3.88
C GLN A 741 -12.47 -34.21 2.78
N ASN A 742 -11.47 -33.41 3.17
CA ASN A 742 -10.55 -32.77 2.23
C ASN A 742 -9.30 -33.59 1.91
N GLY A 743 -9.10 -34.74 2.55
CA GLY A 743 -8.01 -35.66 2.22
C GLY A 743 -6.68 -35.36 2.92
N HIS A 744 -6.68 -34.58 4.01
CA HIS A 744 -5.48 -34.16 4.72
C HIS A 744 -4.96 -35.24 5.68
N TYR A 745 -4.33 -36.27 5.12
CA TYR A 745 -3.88 -37.48 5.83
C TYR A 745 -3.03 -37.18 7.07
N GLU A 746 -2.03 -36.33 6.94
CA GLU A 746 -1.10 -35.98 8.00
C GLU A 746 -1.82 -35.34 9.20
N ILE A 747 -2.80 -34.47 8.94
CA ILE A 747 -3.63 -33.84 9.97
C ILE A 747 -4.51 -34.86 10.66
N VAL A 748 -5.13 -35.77 9.90
CA VAL A 748 -5.93 -36.86 10.48
C VAL A 748 -5.09 -37.71 11.41
N THR A 749 -3.89 -38.10 11.00
CA THR A 749 -3.00 -38.90 11.85
C THR A 749 -2.56 -38.15 13.10
N ALA A 750 -2.29 -36.85 13.03
CA ALA A 750 -1.96 -36.03 14.19
C ALA A 750 -3.13 -35.93 15.18
N LEU A 751 -4.36 -35.73 14.67
CA LEU A 751 -5.58 -35.70 15.49
C LEU A 751 -5.90 -37.07 16.12
N ILE A 752 -5.72 -38.17 15.40
CA ILE A 752 -5.87 -39.52 15.95
C ILE A 752 -4.82 -39.77 17.03
N ALA A 753 -3.56 -39.42 16.76
CA ALA A 753 -2.47 -39.64 17.70
C ALA A 753 -2.75 -38.94 19.04
N VAL A 754 -3.22 -37.68 19.02
CA VAL A 754 -3.57 -36.98 20.27
C VAL A 754 -4.75 -37.63 21.00
N ILE A 755 -5.77 -38.13 20.29
CA ILE A 755 -6.91 -38.84 20.91
C ILE A 755 -6.46 -40.15 21.58
N CYS A 756 -5.42 -40.80 21.04
CA CYS A 756 -4.87 -42.04 21.56
C CYS A 756 -3.87 -41.85 22.71
N ARG A 757 -3.46 -40.61 23.04
CA ARG A 757 -2.50 -40.40 24.14
C ARG A 757 -3.13 -40.70 25.49
N ASP A 758 -2.40 -41.47 26.31
CA ASP A 758 -2.81 -41.82 27.67
C ASP A 758 -2.75 -40.62 28.64
N ASP A 759 -1.87 -39.66 28.39
CA ASP A 759 -1.66 -38.48 29.24
C ASP A 759 -2.89 -37.54 29.28
N LEU A 760 -3.74 -37.54 28.26
CA LEU A 760 -4.99 -36.79 28.26
C LEU A 760 -6.10 -37.43 29.10
N ASN A 761 -5.95 -38.69 29.49
CA ASN A 761 -6.91 -39.45 30.30
C ASN A 761 -8.37 -39.32 29.80
N LEU A 762 -8.56 -39.33 28.47
CA LEU A 762 -9.89 -39.28 27.85
C LEU A 762 -10.60 -40.62 28.09
N ASN A 763 -11.84 -40.55 28.56
CA ASN A 763 -12.67 -41.75 28.66
C ASN A 763 -13.16 -42.20 27.27
N ASN A 764 -13.65 -43.44 27.18
CA ASN A 764 -14.10 -43.99 25.89
C ASN A 764 -15.24 -43.17 25.25
N VAL A 765 -16.10 -42.52 26.05
CA VAL A 765 -17.20 -41.71 25.51
C VAL A 765 -16.63 -40.49 24.79
N GLN A 766 -15.64 -39.81 25.38
CA GLN A 766 -14.96 -38.66 24.80
C GLN A 766 -14.13 -39.05 23.57
N LYS A 767 -13.44 -40.21 23.59
CA LYS A 767 -12.72 -40.73 22.42
C LYS A 767 -13.67 -41.00 21.26
N VAL A 768 -14.83 -41.63 21.53
CA VAL A 768 -15.87 -41.87 20.54
C VAL A 768 -16.43 -40.55 20.01
N GLU A 769 -16.73 -39.58 20.87
CA GLU A 769 -17.22 -38.24 20.47
C GLU A 769 -16.28 -37.54 19.48
N LEU A 770 -14.98 -37.53 19.75
CA LEU A 770 -13.98 -36.90 18.89
C LEU A 770 -13.85 -37.59 17.52
N LEU A 771 -13.95 -38.93 17.48
CA LEU A 771 -13.80 -39.75 16.27
C LEU A 771 -15.11 -39.85 15.44
N ALA A 772 -16.25 -39.91 16.11
CA ALA A 772 -17.58 -40.03 15.50
C ALA A 772 -18.04 -38.71 14.89
N GLY A 773 -17.51 -37.57 15.34
CA GLY A 773 -17.96 -36.26 14.91
C GLY A 773 -19.37 -35.91 15.45
N GLY A 774 -19.76 -34.65 15.32
CA GLY A 774 -21.11 -34.21 15.71
C GLY A 774 -22.18 -34.43 14.62
N HIS A 775 -23.44 -34.37 15.06
CA HIS A 775 -24.68 -34.47 14.25
C HIS A 775 -24.72 -35.60 13.21
N GLY A 776 -24.18 -36.77 13.56
CA GLY A 776 -24.18 -37.95 12.71
C GLY A 776 -23.40 -37.68 11.42
N CYS A 777 -22.20 -37.11 11.48
CA CYS A 777 -21.35 -36.98 10.29
C CYS A 777 -19.96 -37.50 10.63
N SER A 778 -19.83 -38.83 10.62
CA SER A 778 -18.58 -39.51 10.96
C SER A 778 -17.41 -39.15 10.04
N ALA A 779 -16.23 -38.99 10.67
CA ALA A 779 -14.95 -38.84 9.99
C ALA A 779 -14.71 -39.98 8.98
N LEU A 780 -15.04 -41.22 9.37
CA LEU A 780 -14.95 -42.41 8.51
C LEU A 780 -15.90 -42.30 7.32
N ASN A 781 -17.13 -41.82 7.53
CA ASN A 781 -18.10 -41.59 6.47
C ASN A 781 -17.56 -40.58 5.44
N ARG A 782 -17.02 -39.45 5.90
CA ARG A 782 -16.47 -38.40 5.02
C ARG A 782 -15.27 -38.90 4.21
N ALA A 783 -14.36 -39.64 4.84
CA ALA A 783 -13.22 -40.24 4.14
C ALA A 783 -13.69 -41.26 3.08
N CYS A 784 -14.66 -42.11 3.44
CA CYS A 784 -15.23 -43.11 2.53
C CYS A 784 -16.01 -42.48 1.37
N GLN A 785 -16.79 -41.43 1.64
CA GLN A 785 -17.55 -40.72 0.62
C GLN A 785 -16.63 -40.12 -0.46
N ASN A 786 -15.49 -39.56 -0.04
CA ASN A 786 -14.57 -38.84 -0.93
C ASN A 786 -13.41 -39.71 -1.47
N GLY A 787 -13.33 -41.00 -1.12
CA GLY A 787 -12.33 -41.90 -1.71
C GLY A 787 -10.95 -41.86 -1.06
N HIS A 788 -10.82 -41.35 0.17
CA HIS A 788 -9.53 -41.15 0.82
C HIS A 788 -9.01 -42.41 1.52
N LEU A 789 -8.50 -43.36 0.73
CA LEU A 789 -8.07 -44.70 1.19
C LEU A 789 -7.12 -44.69 2.39
N LYS A 790 -6.07 -43.84 2.36
CA LYS A 790 -5.09 -43.75 3.45
C LYS A 790 -5.72 -43.29 4.77
N ILE A 791 -6.65 -42.34 4.70
CA ILE A 791 -7.40 -41.83 5.85
C ILE A 791 -8.35 -42.90 6.39
N VAL A 792 -9.08 -43.60 5.51
CA VAL A 792 -9.94 -44.72 5.93
C VAL A 792 -9.13 -45.78 6.67
N THR A 793 -7.98 -46.16 6.13
CA THR A 793 -7.09 -47.16 6.74
C THR A 793 -6.60 -46.70 8.11
N ALA A 794 -6.19 -45.44 8.25
CA ALA A 794 -5.75 -44.88 9.53
C ALA A 794 -6.89 -44.87 10.57
N LEU A 795 -8.10 -44.44 10.18
CA LEU A 795 -9.27 -44.44 11.06
C LEU A 795 -9.65 -45.85 11.51
N ILE A 796 -9.70 -46.81 10.59
CA ILE A 796 -9.99 -48.21 10.91
C ILE A 796 -8.92 -48.75 11.87
N THR A 797 -7.65 -48.52 11.59
CA THR A 797 -6.54 -48.96 12.44
C THR A 797 -6.69 -48.40 13.85
N ALA A 798 -7.00 -47.11 13.98
CA ALA A 798 -7.25 -46.49 15.28
C ALA A 798 -8.43 -47.14 16.01
N ILE A 799 -9.58 -47.30 15.33
CA ILE A 799 -10.79 -47.92 15.92
C ILE A 799 -10.54 -49.37 16.37
N CYS A 800 -9.73 -50.12 15.60
CA CYS A 800 -9.41 -51.51 15.88
C CYS A 800 -8.31 -51.67 16.94
N SER A 801 -7.44 -50.67 17.09
CA SER A 801 -6.29 -50.69 18.01
C SER A 801 -6.71 -50.90 19.47
N TYR A 802 -5.83 -51.53 20.25
CA TYR A 802 -6.01 -51.64 21.70
C TYR A 802 -5.82 -50.29 22.42
N ASP A 803 -5.14 -49.33 21.79
CA ASP A 803 -4.80 -48.01 22.36
C ASP A 803 -6.04 -47.15 22.67
N LEU A 804 -7.13 -47.30 21.91
CA LEU A 804 -8.38 -46.61 22.23
C LEU A 804 -9.20 -47.31 23.33
N ASN A 805 -8.92 -48.57 23.64
CA ASN A 805 -9.63 -49.42 24.62
C ASN A 805 -11.17 -49.36 24.50
N LEU A 806 -11.70 -49.28 23.27
CA LEU A 806 -13.13 -49.15 23.00
C LEU A 806 -13.89 -50.46 23.25
N LYS A 807 -15.11 -50.36 23.80
CA LYS A 807 -16.04 -51.50 23.88
C LYS A 807 -16.55 -51.87 22.49
N ASN A 808 -16.98 -53.12 22.30
CA ASN A 808 -17.47 -53.60 21.00
C ASN A 808 -18.60 -52.73 20.44
N ASP A 809 -19.57 -52.31 21.25
CA ASP A 809 -20.67 -51.45 20.79
C ASP A 809 -20.18 -50.08 20.28
N GLN A 810 -19.11 -49.54 20.90
CA GLN A 810 -18.48 -48.28 20.47
C GLN A 810 -17.68 -48.46 19.17
N LYS A 811 -17.00 -49.60 19.01
CA LYS A 811 -16.35 -49.95 17.74
C LYS A 811 -17.37 -50.09 16.61
N VAL A 812 -18.50 -50.75 16.87
CA VAL A 812 -19.61 -50.87 15.92
C VAL A 812 -20.15 -49.49 15.54
N GLU A 813 -20.35 -48.58 16.49
CA GLU A 813 -20.79 -47.22 16.22
C GLU A 813 -19.83 -46.46 15.28
N LEU A 814 -18.52 -46.49 15.58
CA LEU A 814 -17.50 -45.81 14.77
C LEU A 814 -17.32 -46.44 13.37
N LEU A 815 -17.33 -47.77 13.28
CA LEU A 815 -17.22 -48.50 12.00
C LEU A 815 -18.46 -48.34 11.13
N ALA A 816 -19.66 -48.26 11.73
CA ALA A 816 -20.86 -47.93 11.00
C ALA A 816 -20.71 -46.56 10.34
N GLY A 817 -20.10 -45.60 11.06
CA GLY A 817 -19.81 -44.26 10.55
C GLY A 817 -21.08 -43.64 9.97
N LYS A 818 -22.16 -43.62 10.74
CA LYS A 818 -23.49 -43.25 10.25
C LYS A 818 -23.51 -41.75 9.90
N ASP A 819 -24.11 -41.42 8.76
CA ASP A 819 -24.46 -40.04 8.42
C ASP A 819 -25.77 -39.61 9.11
N LYS A 820 -26.18 -38.34 8.95
CA LYS A 820 -27.39 -37.80 9.60
C LYS A 820 -28.69 -38.45 9.12
N TYR A 821 -28.62 -39.19 8.02
CA TYR A 821 -29.71 -39.96 7.45
C TYR A 821 -29.58 -41.46 7.78
N GLY A 822 -28.59 -41.85 8.60
CA GLY A 822 -28.31 -43.23 9.01
C GLY A 822 -27.54 -44.05 7.97
N PHE A 823 -27.05 -43.46 6.88
CA PHE A 823 -26.25 -44.20 5.89
C PHE A 823 -24.85 -44.47 6.42
N HIS A 824 -24.40 -45.70 6.28
CA HIS A 824 -23.11 -46.13 6.80
C HIS A 824 -21.96 -45.73 5.87
N ALA A 825 -20.74 -45.70 6.40
CA ALA A 825 -19.52 -45.40 5.63
C ALA A 825 -19.34 -46.37 4.44
N LEU A 826 -19.61 -47.68 4.66
CA LEU A 826 -19.58 -48.71 3.62
C LEU A 826 -20.54 -48.42 2.47
N TYR A 827 -21.76 -47.96 2.78
CA TYR A 827 -22.73 -47.58 1.76
C TYR A 827 -22.25 -46.40 0.92
N LYS A 828 -21.65 -45.37 1.53
CA LYS A 828 -21.12 -44.21 0.80
C LYS A 828 -19.94 -44.59 -0.09
N ALA A 829 -19.02 -45.42 0.40
CA ALA A 829 -17.92 -45.95 -0.40
C ALA A 829 -18.45 -46.71 -1.63
N ARG A 830 -19.44 -47.59 -1.43
CA ARG A 830 -20.09 -48.35 -2.51
C ARG A 830 -20.83 -47.44 -3.50
N GLN A 831 -21.62 -46.51 -2.99
CA GLN A 831 -22.42 -45.58 -3.79
C GLN A 831 -21.53 -44.75 -4.74
N ASN A 832 -20.35 -44.37 -4.27
CA ASN A 832 -19.42 -43.53 -5.03
C ASN A 832 -18.35 -44.34 -5.78
N GLY A 833 -18.41 -45.69 -5.78
CA GLY A 833 -17.51 -46.53 -6.57
C GLY A 833 -16.10 -46.73 -6.01
N HIS A 834 -15.90 -46.54 -4.70
CA HIS A 834 -14.58 -46.66 -4.05
C HIS A 834 -14.28 -48.12 -3.65
N HIS A 835 -13.98 -48.96 -4.64
CA HIS A 835 -13.85 -50.42 -4.48
C HIS A 835 -12.79 -50.87 -3.45
N GLU A 836 -11.64 -50.21 -3.41
CA GLU A 836 -10.58 -50.53 -2.45
C GLU A 836 -11.01 -50.23 -1.02
N ILE A 837 -11.71 -49.10 -0.80
CA ILE A 837 -12.27 -48.73 0.50
C ILE A 837 -13.35 -49.73 0.92
N VAL A 838 -14.22 -50.15 0.01
CA VAL A 838 -15.22 -51.19 0.27
C VAL A 838 -14.54 -52.49 0.73
N THR A 839 -13.46 -52.88 0.06
CA THR A 839 -12.70 -54.09 0.39
C THR A 839 -12.09 -54.02 1.78
N ILE A 840 -11.43 -52.90 2.12
CA ILE A 840 -10.82 -52.70 3.44
C ILE A 840 -11.89 -52.64 4.55
N LEU A 841 -13.02 -51.97 4.32
CA LEU A 841 -14.10 -51.92 5.30
C LEU A 841 -14.69 -53.31 5.58
N ILE A 842 -14.95 -54.10 4.54
CA ILE A 842 -15.45 -55.47 4.69
C ILE A 842 -14.42 -56.34 5.44
N ALA A 843 -13.15 -56.25 5.06
CA ALA A 843 -12.07 -56.98 5.73
C ALA A 843 -11.98 -56.61 7.22
N ALA A 844 -12.07 -55.32 7.55
CA ALA A 844 -12.08 -54.85 8.92
C ALA A 844 -13.29 -55.38 9.70
N ILE A 845 -14.53 -55.25 9.16
CA ILE A 845 -15.76 -55.72 9.81
C ILE A 845 -15.74 -57.23 10.05
N CYS A 846 -15.21 -58.00 9.09
CA CYS A 846 -15.16 -59.45 9.16
C CYS A 846 -14.00 -59.99 10.02
N SER A 847 -12.99 -59.17 10.32
CA SER A 847 -11.83 -59.57 11.12
C SER A 847 -12.24 -60.16 12.47
N ASP A 848 -11.55 -61.22 12.88
CA ASP A 848 -11.75 -61.84 14.19
C ASP A 848 -11.19 -60.98 15.33
N ASP A 849 -10.30 -60.03 15.03
CA ASP A 849 -9.67 -59.11 16.00
C ASP A 849 -10.70 -58.18 16.69
N LEU A 850 -11.84 -57.91 16.04
CA LEU A 850 -12.87 -57.04 16.59
C LEU A 850 -13.85 -57.76 17.53
N ASN A 851 -13.84 -59.11 17.58
CA ASN A 851 -14.74 -59.94 18.36
C ASN A 851 -16.23 -59.51 18.27
N LEU A 852 -16.67 -59.11 17.06
CA LEU A 852 -18.07 -58.75 16.79
C LEU A 852 -18.93 -60.00 16.64
N ASN A 853 -20.12 -59.99 17.24
CA ASN A 853 -21.07 -61.07 17.02
C ASN A 853 -21.66 -61.02 15.58
N ASN A 854 -22.24 -62.12 15.13
CA ASN A 854 -22.79 -62.19 13.77
C ASN A 854 -23.88 -61.14 13.50
N ALA A 855 -24.67 -60.76 14.50
CA ALA A 855 -25.70 -59.73 14.33
C ALA A 855 -25.08 -58.34 14.07
N GLN A 856 -24.01 -57.99 14.80
CA GLN A 856 -23.25 -56.76 14.60
C GLN A 856 -22.54 -56.73 13.24
N LYS A 857 -21.92 -57.84 12.82
CA LYS A 857 -21.31 -57.95 11.48
C LYS A 857 -22.35 -57.75 10.38
N VAL A 858 -23.53 -58.38 10.51
CA VAL A 858 -24.64 -58.21 9.55
C VAL A 858 -25.17 -56.78 9.54
N GLU A 859 -25.30 -56.12 10.70
CA GLU A 859 -25.71 -54.70 10.77
C GLU A 859 -24.76 -53.81 9.96
N LEU A 860 -23.45 -53.94 10.19
CA LEU A 860 -22.44 -53.13 9.53
C LEU A 860 -22.38 -53.38 8.01
N LEU A 861 -22.50 -54.64 7.59
CA LEU A 861 -22.46 -55.03 6.17
C LEU A 861 -23.73 -54.65 5.40
N ALA A 862 -24.89 -54.63 6.06
CA ALA A 862 -26.15 -54.21 5.43
C ALA A 862 -26.10 -52.75 4.96
N GLY A 863 -25.34 -51.91 5.66
CA GLY A 863 -24.97 -50.55 5.23
C GLY A 863 -26.13 -49.55 5.13
N LYS A 864 -27.34 -49.90 5.55
CA LYS A 864 -28.55 -49.04 5.45
C LYS A 864 -29.06 -48.56 6.80
N ASN A 865 -29.79 -47.45 6.78
CA ASN A 865 -30.71 -47.08 7.87
C ASN A 865 -31.82 -48.15 7.98
N LYS A 866 -32.57 -48.19 9.08
CA LYS A 866 -33.75 -49.04 9.35
C LYS A 866 -34.88 -48.99 8.27
N TYR A 867 -34.67 -48.33 7.13
CA TYR A 867 -35.61 -48.14 6.01
C TYR A 867 -35.11 -48.77 4.70
#